data_AF-A0A8T5N9N1-F1
#
_entry.id   AF-A0A8T5N9N1-F1
#
_cell.length_a   1.000
_cell.length_b   1.000
_cell.length_c   1.000
_cell.angle_alpha   90.00
_cell.angle_beta   90.00
_cell.angle_gamma   90.00
#
_symmetry.space_group_name_H-M   'P 1'
#
loop_
_entity.id
_entity.type
_entity.pdbx_description
1 polymer ?
#
loop_
_entity_poly.entity_id
_entity_poly.type
_entity_poly.pdbx_seq_one_letter_code
_entity_poly.pdbx_strand_id
1 'polypeptide(L)'
;MKMETKNNLKIVAIVVGLFSVSVILFFYRGYNDALYFSIIGIPVIFIIFAYQYIKKLRTSRPDPGLTLKTQETEKLAYDLKALQSSAQNLHNTYGLQTDNTEAGLRTLAGRNFALIGINVTEAEGKFVTTLDELVIHKTDLDSIDNVSGELSNLQSQFNNDLKSFTNQVSQTYLSYLGTLKNSGYNIEPFASNLQTAVKNRRDTSDFTENIRYIDSITSIFRETLQSCITQADKLKQKVKELGKDTSIIESDLKTAGDVVQSRNYRDFEKATTSLSRIMKSLESTAGGDFSSIRSNLLSAIERILASVETKIENEAIQNLLVLKSQIKSLDSASKIGELQLIEPRIIPIAREIAKEVFEIINKNEAMIKQADFPQQFYPSRMQFEKEYEDMMNEPNVESYSRKFSGVLQTMIPVMDKSHLKAKVIAIYKKIEGKIQSDIQQKGKVAAADLKVKNPEEFMELYSYFHKDVNYDSFKKILSSQVSMNLYKISVRVLNEEHQPLNGAEVTLKIDDRVVKKDKTDKEGRLILGELMKSPYKISARYEGYKTKIKNIELNEDQAFDIELNVVPPGEQICKDKEESLQKILPKLNEVIQKEMASKKYIMSTFDLKVKPEFTPCLLYLWSKNNGNTRFTRSGNDYMVYDVNVIRKEIEDFIDDIEIGKKAKISDMVDFLSVTLPMKDIQVIIDELKKGSENYKKIEYDASQIWKTAA
;
A
#
# COMPACT_ATOMS: atom_id res chain seq x y z
N MET A 1 -87.15 -15.11 -6.66
CA MET A 1 -88.12 -16.15 -6.21
C MET A 1 -89.31 -15.67 -5.36
N LYS A 2 -89.24 -14.56 -4.58
CA LYS A 2 -90.41 -14.06 -3.79
C LYS A 2 -91.39 -13.14 -4.56
N MET A 3 -91.04 -12.67 -5.76
CA MET A 3 -91.90 -11.78 -6.57
C MET A 3 -92.82 -12.54 -7.55
N GLU A 4 -92.36 -13.66 -8.13
CA GLU A 4 -93.21 -14.53 -8.98
C GLU A 4 -94.30 -15.25 -8.20
N THR A 5 -94.02 -15.68 -6.96
CA THR A 5 -95.00 -16.31 -6.07
C THR A 5 -96.16 -15.36 -5.72
N LYS A 6 -95.90 -14.05 -5.61
CA LYS A 6 -96.92 -13.04 -5.26
C LYS A 6 -97.85 -12.69 -6.42
N ASN A 7 -97.35 -12.70 -7.66
CA ASN A 7 -98.19 -12.50 -8.86
C ASN A 7 -98.96 -13.77 -9.25
N ASN A 8 -98.36 -14.96 -9.09
CA ASN A 8 -99.08 -16.23 -9.30
C ASN A 8 -100.22 -16.41 -8.30
N LEU A 9 -100.05 -15.99 -7.03
CA LEU A 9 -101.11 -16.04 -6.02
C LEU A 9 -102.33 -15.16 -6.39
N LYS A 10 -102.09 -13.98 -6.99
CA LYS A 10 -103.16 -13.08 -7.44
C LYS A 10 -103.94 -13.65 -8.62
N ILE A 11 -103.26 -14.31 -9.56
CA ILE A 11 -103.91 -14.96 -10.70
C ILE A 11 -104.76 -16.14 -10.21
N VAL A 12 -104.22 -16.97 -9.31
CA VAL A 12 -104.98 -18.07 -8.69
C VAL A 12 -106.20 -17.54 -7.93
N ALA A 13 -106.08 -16.46 -7.17
CA ALA A 13 -107.20 -15.85 -6.46
C ALA A 13 -108.31 -15.34 -7.39
N ILE A 14 -107.95 -14.73 -8.53
CA ILE A 14 -108.93 -14.28 -9.54
C ILE A 14 -109.65 -15.47 -10.18
N VAL A 15 -108.93 -16.53 -10.53
CA VAL A 15 -109.51 -17.75 -11.12
C VAL A 15 -110.46 -18.44 -10.14
N VAL A 16 -110.06 -18.57 -8.87
CA VAL A 16 -110.93 -19.12 -7.80
C VAL A 16 -112.16 -18.25 -7.59
N GLY A 17 -112.02 -16.92 -7.63
CA GLY A 17 -113.16 -15.99 -7.53
C GLY A 17 -114.15 -16.15 -8.67
N LEU A 18 -113.68 -16.24 -9.92
CA LEU A 18 -114.54 -16.44 -11.10
C LEU A 18 -115.26 -17.80 -11.08
N PHE A 19 -114.59 -18.86 -10.60
CA PHE A 19 -115.23 -20.16 -10.38
C PHE A 19 -116.31 -20.10 -9.28
N SER A 20 -116.05 -19.34 -8.22
CA SER A 20 -117.00 -19.16 -7.11
C SER A 20 -118.27 -18.45 -7.59
N VAL A 21 -118.14 -17.44 -8.46
CA VAL A 21 -119.28 -16.77 -9.11
C VAL A 21 -120.06 -17.73 -10.01
N SER A 22 -119.38 -18.64 -10.70
CA SER A 22 -120.02 -19.68 -11.52
C SER A 22 -120.83 -20.67 -10.66
N VAL A 23 -120.30 -21.06 -9.50
CA VAL A 23 -121.01 -21.92 -8.52
C VAL A 23 -122.21 -21.20 -7.92
N ILE A 24 -122.09 -19.92 -7.57
CA ILE A 24 -123.22 -19.14 -7.04
C ILE A 24 -124.32 -18.98 -8.10
N LEU A 25 -123.96 -18.71 -9.35
CA LEU A 25 -124.92 -18.63 -10.47
C LEU A 25 -125.63 -19.96 -10.71
N PHE A 26 -124.93 -21.09 -10.57
CA PHE A 26 -125.52 -22.42 -10.66
C PHE A 26 -126.62 -22.64 -9.61
N PHE A 27 -126.37 -22.25 -8.35
CA PHE A 27 -127.34 -22.44 -7.27
C PHE A 27 -128.56 -21.50 -7.37
N TYR A 28 -128.38 -20.27 -7.87
CA TYR A 28 -129.46 -19.26 -7.88
C TYR A 28 -130.29 -19.22 -9.17
N ARG A 29 -129.72 -19.56 -10.33
CA ARG A 29 -130.38 -19.41 -11.63
C ARG A 29 -130.40 -20.68 -12.48
N GLY A 30 -129.79 -21.76 -11.99
CA GLY A 30 -129.77 -23.06 -12.67
C GLY A 30 -128.59 -23.24 -13.64
N TYR A 31 -128.53 -24.44 -14.23
CA TYR A 31 -127.35 -24.94 -14.93
C TYR A 31 -126.95 -24.14 -16.18
N ASN A 32 -127.91 -23.71 -16.99
CA ASN A 32 -127.62 -23.08 -18.28
C ASN A 32 -126.86 -21.75 -18.11
N ASP A 33 -127.25 -20.91 -17.15
CA ASP A 33 -126.63 -19.60 -16.93
C ASP A 33 -125.19 -19.73 -16.39
N ALA A 34 -124.95 -20.71 -15.51
CA ALA A 34 -123.60 -21.00 -15.02
C ALA A 34 -122.68 -21.51 -16.13
N LEU A 35 -123.23 -22.29 -17.06
CA LEU A 35 -122.48 -22.84 -18.19
C LEU A 35 -122.16 -21.76 -19.23
N TYR A 36 -123.08 -20.85 -19.52
CA TYR A 36 -122.82 -19.67 -20.36
C TYR A 36 -121.77 -18.74 -19.76
N PHE A 37 -121.81 -18.48 -18.45
CA PHE A 37 -120.79 -17.67 -17.78
C PHE A 37 -119.41 -18.35 -17.81
N SER A 38 -119.36 -19.68 -17.68
CA SER A 38 -118.09 -20.43 -17.73
C SER A 38 -117.49 -20.49 -19.14
N ILE A 39 -118.31 -20.66 -20.19
CA ILE A 39 -117.83 -20.79 -21.58
C ILE A 39 -117.58 -19.42 -22.23
N ILE A 40 -118.40 -18.40 -21.94
CA ILE A 40 -118.32 -17.09 -22.63
C ILE A 40 -117.83 -16.00 -21.68
N GLY A 41 -118.34 -15.95 -20.44
CA GLY A 41 -118.01 -14.91 -19.47
C GLY A 41 -116.54 -14.89 -19.05
N ILE A 42 -116.00 -16.05 -18.65
CA ILE A 42 -114.61 -16.15 -18.20
C ILE A 42 -113.61 -15.78 -19.32
N PRO A 43 -113.72 -16.32 -20.56
CA PRO A 43 -112.79 -15.95 -21.64
C PRO A 43 -112.84 -14.46 -22.01
N VAL A 44 -114.02 -13.83 -22.02
CA VAL A 44 -114.14 -12.39 -22.32
C VAL A 44 -113.43 -11.54 -21.28
N ILE A 45 -113.52 -11.90 -19.99
CA ILE A 45 -112.79 -11.20 -18.91
C ILE A 45 -111.27 -11.31 -19.12
N PHE A 46 -110.76 -12.49 -19.50
CA PHE A 46 -109.34 -12.67 -19.81
C PHE A 46 -108.90 -11.86 -21.04
N ILE A 47 -109.73 -11.76 -22.07
CA ILE A 47 -109.45 -10.93 -23.26
C ILE A 47 -109.39 -9.44 -22.89
N ILE A 48 -110.28 -8.96 -22.02
CA ILE A 48 -110.26 -7.57 -21.53
C ILE A 48 -108.98 -7.30 -20.71
N PHE A 49 -108.58 -8.23 -19.84
CA PHE A 49 -107.33 -8.11 -19.08
C PHE A 49 -106.10 -8.15 -19.99
N ALA A 50 -106.08 -9.04 -21.00
CA ALA A 50 -105.01 -9.11 -21.99
C ALA A 50 -104.93 -7.81 -22.81
N TYR A 51 -106.06 -7.25 -23.23
CA TYR A 51 -106.12 -5.97 -23.94
C TYR A 51 -105.62 -4.81 -23.07
N GLN A 52 -106.01 -4.74 -21.79
CA GLN A 52 -105.48 -3.72 -20.87
C GLN A 52 -103.99 -3.90 -20.60
N TYR A 53 -103.50 -5.14 -20.49
CA TYR A 53 -102.09 -5.44 -20.30
C TYR A 53 -101.25 -5.06 -21.54
N ILE A 54 -101.73 -5.35 -22.75
CA ILE A 54 -101.10 -4.96 -24.02
C ILE A 54 -101.16 -3.44 -24.22
N LYS A 55 -102.25 -2.77 -23.86
CA LYS A 55 -102.36 -1.30 -23.88
C LYS A 55 -101.35 -0.66 -22.93
N LYS A 56 -101.17 -1.22 -21.73
CA LYS A 56 -100.19 -0.76 -20.74
C LYS A 56 -98.74 -0.98 -21.21
N LEU A 57 -98.47 -2.06 -21.93
CA LEU A 57 -97.16 -2.34 -22.54
C LEU A 57 -96.85 -1.45 -23.77
N ARG A 58 -97.86 -1.00 -24.53
CA ARG A 58 -97.68 -0.04 -25.62
C ARG A 58 -97.41 1.40 -25.15
N THR A 59 -97.84 1.78 -23.95
CA THR A 59 -97.60 3.11 -23.36
C THR A 59 -96.33 3.21 -22.52
N SER A 60 -95.57 2.12 -22.36
CA SER A 60 -94.36 2.07 -21.52
C SER A 60 -93.08 1.78 -22.31
N ARG A 61 -92.98 2.23 -23.56
CA ARG A 61 -91.66 2.53 -24.13
C ARG A 61 -91.32 3.96 -23.70
N PRO A 62 -90.30 4.18 -22.85
CA PRO A 62 -89.87 5.54 -22.57
C PRO A 62 -89.47 6.20 -23.90
N ASP A 63 -89.90 7.45 -24.08
CA ASP A 63 -89.47 8.24 -25.23
C ASP A 63 -87.93 8.27 -25.24
N PRO A 64 -87.27 7.74 -26.28
CA PRO A 64 -85.82 7.73 -26.36
C PRO A 64 -85.23 9.13 -26.19
N GLY A 65 -85.93 10.18 -26.67
CA GLY A 65 -85.51 11.57 -26.51
C GLY A 65 -85.60 12.08 -25.07
N LEU A 66 -86.65 11.71 -24.34
CA LEU A 66 -86.78 12.07 -22.92
C LEU A 66 -85.75 11.34 -22.05
N THR A 67 -85.50 10.07 -22.34
CA THR A 67 -84.49 9.26 -21.62
C THR A 67 -83.09 9.86 -21.79
N LEU A 68 -82.74 10.26 -23.01
CA LEU A 68 -81.46 10.93 -23.30
C LEU A 68 -81.34 12.27 -22.57
N LYS A 69 -82.37 13.12 -22.59
CA LYS A 69 -82.39 14.40 -21.86
C LYS A 69 -82.17 14.22 -20.37
N THR A 70 -82.87 13.26 -19.75
CA THR A 70 -82.70 12.97 -18.32
C THR A 70 -81.28 12.49 -18.01
N GLN A 71 -80.70 11.61 -18.83
CA GLN A 71 -79.33 11.12 -18.64
C GLN A 71 -78.28 12.22 -18.76
N GLU A 72 -78.36 13.08 -19.77
CA GLU A 72 -77.42 14.21 -19.94
C GLU A 72 -77.58 15.23 -18.79
N THR A 73 -78.81 15.49 -18.35
CA THR A 73 -79.08 16.38 -17.22
C THR A 73 -78.55 15.82 -15.90
N GLU A 74 -78.70 14.51 -15.65
CA GLU A 74 -78.10 13.80 -14.51
C GLU A 74 -76.58 13.91 -14.51
N LYS A 75 -75.96 13.71 -15.68
CA LYS A 75 -74.51 13.83 -15.86
C LYS A 75 -74.02 15.25 -15.57
N LEU A 76 -74.70 16.29 -16.08
CA LEU A 76 -74.35 17.68 -15.78
C LEU A 76 -74.46 18.01 -14.29
N ALA A 77 -75.48 17.50 -13.61
CA ALA A 77 -75.63 17.67 -12.16
C ALA A 77 -74.49 16.99 -11.38
N TYR A 78 -74.02 15.83 -11.86
CA TYR A 78 -72.87 15.14 -11.30
C TYR A 78 -71.57 15.90 -11.55
N ASP A 79 -71.32 16.36 -12.77
CA ASP A 79 -70.10 17.07 -13.17
C ASP A 79 -69.96 18.41 -12.42
N LEU A 80 -71.07 19.13 -12.21
CA LEU A 80 -71.12 20.35 -11.39
C LEU A 80 -70.65 20.08 -9.95
N LYS A 81 -71.20 19.04 -9.31
CA LYS A 81 -70.82 18.63 -7.93
C LYS A 81 -69.37 18.17 -7.85
N ALA A 82 -68.90 17.43 -8.86
CA ALA A 82 -67.54 16.93 -8.93
C ALA A 82 -66.53 18.08 -9.07
N LEU A 83 -66.82 19.09 -9.90
CA LEU A 83 -65.99 20.27 -10.07
C LEU A 83 -65.91 21.10 -8.78
N GLN A 84 -67.03 21.36 -8.10
CA GLN A 84 -67.05 22.06 -6.82
C GLN A 84 -66.22 21.33 -5.76
N SER A 85 -66.43 20.02 -5.63
CA SER A 85 -65.72 19.20 -4.64
C SER A 85 -64.20 19.17 -4.91
N SER A 86 -63.81 19.14 -6.19
CA SER A 86 -62.40 19.17 -6.61
C SER A 86 -61.75 20.52 -6.29
N ALA A 87 -62.44 21.62 -6.58
CA ALA A 87 -61.98 22.98 -6.25
C ALA A 87 -61.75 23.14 -4.73
N GLN A 88 -62.74 22.77 -3.91
CA GLN A 88 -62.63 22.87 -2.46
C GLN A 88 -61.53 21.99 -1.87
N ASN A 89 -61.38 20.76 -2.36
CA ASN A 89 -60.34 19.85 -1.87
C ASN A 89 -58.93 20.37 -2.20
N LEU A 90 -58.73 20.91 -3.40
CA LEU A 90 -57.47 21.52 -3.81
C LEU A 90 -57.15 22.79 -3.04
N HIS A 91 -58.16 23.62 -2.77
CA HIS A 91 -58.01 24.78 -1.91
C HIS A 91 -57.56 24.38 -0.49
N ASN A 92 -58.24 23.42 0.13
CA ASN A 92 -57.98 23.03 1.51
C ASN A 92 -56.65 22.28 1.68
N THR A 93 -56.23 21.50 0.68
CA THR A 93 -55.03 20.66 0.76
C THR A 93 -53.77 21.41 0.33
N TYR A 94 -53.86 22.19 -0.74
CA TYR A 94 -52.72 22.84 -1.38
C TYR A 94 -52.76 24.38 -1.35
N GLY A 95 -53.91 24.98 -1.07
CA GLY A 95 -54.09 26.45 -1.09
C GLY A 95 -54.36 27.03 -2.47
N LEU A 96 -54.87 26.23 -3.42
CA LEU A 96 -55.30 26.74 -4.74
C LEU A 96 -56.36 27.84 -4.57
N GLN A 97 -56.14 29.00 -5.19
CA GLN A 97 -57.17 30.04 -5.25
C GLN A 97 -58.28 29.60 -6.21
N THR A 98 -59.51 29.49 -5.71
CA THR A 98 -60.65 28.96 -6.49
C THR A 98 -61.80 29.95 -6.64
N ASP A 99 -61.63 31.20 -6.18
CA ASP A 99 -62.68 32.24 -6.14
C ASP A 99 -63.41 32.42 -7.48
N ASN A 100 -62.67 32.44 -8.60
CA ASN A 100 -63.24 32.57 -9.94
C ASN A 100 -64.06 31.34 -10.35
N THR A 101 -63.58 30.14 -10.02
CA THR A 101 -64.30 28.89 -10.29
C THR A 101 -65.54 28.78 -9.43
N GLU A 102 -65.46 29.14 -8.14
CA GLU A 102 -66.60 29.15 -7.23
C GLU A 102 -67.66 30.19 -7.63
N ALA A 103 -67.25 31.38 -8.05
CA ALA A 103 -68.16 32.41 -8.57
C ALA A 103 -68.86 31.96 -9.88
N GLY A 104 -68.11 31.32 -10.79
CA GLY A 104 -68.66 30.72 -12.01
C GLY A 104 -69.67 29.62 -11.72
N LEU A 105 -69.32 28.71 -10.80
CA LEU A 105 -70.18 27.61 -10.34
C LEU A 105 -71.50 28.13 -9.73
N ARG A 106 -71.44 29.18 -8.89
CA ARG A 106 -72.64 29.83 -8.32
C ARG A 106 -73.52 30.49 -9.38
N THR A 107 -72.91 31.09 -10.40
CA THR A 107 -73.63 31.72 -11.52
C THR A 107 -74.37 30.67 -12.34
N LEU A 108 -73.70 29.57 -12.68
CA LEU A 108 -74.30 28.43 -13.38
C LEU A 108 -75.44 27.79 -12.56
N ALA A 109 -75.18 27.51 -11.28
CA ALA A 109 -76.15 26.90 -10.37
C ALA A 109 -77.42 27.74 -10.18
N GLY A 110 -77.30 29.07 -10.11
CA GLY A 110 -78.42 29.96 -9.80
C GLY A 110 -79.29 30.38 -10.99
N ARG A 111 -78.81 30.25 -12.22
CA ARG A 111 -79.56 30.69 -13.42
C ARG A 111 -79.65 29.63 -14.49
N ASN A 112 -78.54 29.04 -14.90
CA ASN A 112 -78.48 28.26 -16.14
C ASN A 112 -78.90 26.79 -15.90
N PHE A 113 -78.53 26.21 -14.75
CA PHE A 113 -78.92 24.86 -14.38
C PHE A 113 -80.42 24.73 -14.06
N ALA A 114 -81.03 25.76 -13.46
CA ALA A 114 -82.47 25.78 -13.19
C ALA A 114 -83.31 25.78 -14.48
N LEU A 115 -82.83 26.42 -15.56
CA LEU A 115 -83.51 26.48 -16.86
C LEU A 115 -83.63 25.11 -17.54
N ILE A 116 -82.74 24.18 -17.23
CA ILE A 116 -82.74 22.82 -17.78
C ILE A 116 -83.28 21.77 -16.81
N GLY A 117 -83.85 22.20 -15.68
CA GLY A 117 -84.48 21.33 -14.68
C GLY A 117 -83.54 20.77 -13.62
N ILE A 118 -82.36 21.37 -13.39
CA ILE A 118 -81.48 21.06 -12.26
C ILE A 118 -81.59 22.16 -11.21
N ASN A 119 -82.22 21.84 -10.09
CA ASN A 119 -82.27 22.74 -8.95
C ASN A 119 -81.07 22.50 -8.04
N VAL A 120 -80.28 23.55 -7.80
CA VAL A 120 -79.08 23.48 -6.96
C VAL A 120 -79.33 24.22 -5.65
N THR A 121 -79.12 23.56 -4.52
CA THR A 121 -79.10 24.17 -3.19
C THR A 121 -77.75 23.93 -2.52
N GLU A 122 -77.38 24.80 -1.58
CA GLU A 122 -76.12 24.66 -0.83
C GLU A 122 -76.44 24.18 0.60
N ALA A 123 -75.84 23.07 1.01
CA ALA A 123 -75.92 22.53 2.36
C ALA A 123 -74.51 22.20 2.86
N GLU A 124 -74.13 22.74 4.02
CA GLU A 124 -72.80 22.55 4.62
C GLU A 124 -71.63 22.88 3.67
N GLY A 125 -71.81 23.88 2.80
CA GLY A 125 -70.79 24.28 1.81
C GLY A 125 -70.68 23.37 0.59
N LYS A 126 -71.60 22.41 0.39
CA LYS A 126 -71.65 21.52 -0.78
C LYS A 126 -72.94 21.70 -1.56
N PHE A 127 -72.87 21.53 -2.87
CA PHE A 127 -74.04 21.54 -3.73
C PHE A 127 -74.84 20.25 -3.60
N VAL A 128 -76.14 20.41 -3.36
CA VAL A 128 -77.16 19.37 -3.44
C VAL A 128 -77.99 19.69 -4.68
N THR A 129 -78.17 18.68 -5.54
CA THR A 129 -78.92 18.83 -6.79
C THR A 129 -80.17 17.97 -6.74
N THR A 130 -81.29 18.51 -7.22
CA THR A 130 -82.55 17.79 -7.46
C THR A 130 -83.02 18.04 -8.89
N LEU A 131 -83.66 17.04 -9.50
CA LEU A 131 -84.13 17.11 -10.88
C LEU A 131 -85.63 17.40 -10.94
N ASP A 132 -86.03 18.32 -11.81
CA ASP A 132 -87.41 18.62 -12.13
C ASP A 132 -87.78 18.01 -13.49
N GLU A 133 -88.43 16.84 -13.45
CA GLU A 133 -88.83 16.09 -14.63
C GLU A 133 -89.77 16.89 -15.56
N LEU A 134 -90.59 17.80 -15.03
CA LEU A 134 -91.51 18.61 -15.83
C LEU A 134 -90.77 19.67 -16.66
N VAL A 135 -89.69 20.23 -16.10
CA VAL A 135 -88.83 21.19 -16.79
C VAL A 135 -87.97 20.47 -17.83
N ILE A 136 -87.38 19.32 -17.48
CA ILE A 136 -86.59 18.48 -18.41
C ILE A 136 -87.43 18.09 -19.63
N HIS A 137 -88.72 17.76 -19.43
CA HIS A 137 -89.61 17.38 -20.52
C HIS A 137 -89.85 18.52 -21.54
N LYS A 138 -89.87 19.77 -21.08
CA LYS A 138 -90.14 20.96 -21.91
C LYS A 138 -88.89 21.59 -22.53
N THR A 139 -87.71 21.24 -22.02
CA THR A 139 -86.44 21.81 -22.46
C THR A 139 -85.94 21.12 -23.73
N ASP A 140 -85.41 21.86 -24.70
CA ASP A 140 -84.76 21.29 -25.88
C ASP A 140 -83.32 20.81 -25.58
N LEU A 141 -82.79 19.92 -26.43
CA LEU A 141 -81.44 19.41 -26.26
C LEU A 141 -80.38 20.50 -26.41
N ASP A 142 -80.61 21.49 -27.29
CA ASP A 142 -79.68 22.60 -27.51
C ASP A 142 -79.45 23.44 -26.24
N SER A 143 -80.49 23.61 -25.42
CA SER A 143 -80.41 24.30 -24.12
C SER A 143 -79.58 23.51 -23.11
N ILE A 144 -79.70 22.18 -23.10
CA ILE A 144 -78.87 21.29 -22.28
C ILE A 144 -77.41 21.34 -22.76
N ASP A 145 -77.19 21.29 -24.08
CA ASP A 145 -75.87 21.38 -24.70
C ASP A 145 -75.19 22.73 -24.45
N ASN A 146 -75.95 23.83 -24.43
CA ASN A 146 -75.44 25.16 -24.09
C ASN A 146 -74.93 25.22 -22.64
N VAL A 147 -75.71 24.71 -21.68
CA VAL A 147 -75.30 24.65 -20.26
C VAL A 147 -74.10 23.69 -20.09
N SER A 148 -74.08 22.58 -20.83
CA SER A 148 -72.95 21.65 -20.90
C SER A 148 -71.67 22.34 -21.41
N GLY A 149 -71.79 23.15 -22.46
CA GLY A 149 -70.70 23.95 -23.02
C GLY A 149 -70.16 24.98 -22.03
N GLU A 150 -71.04 25.69 -21.30
CA GLU A 150 -70.61 26.63 -20.27
C GLU A 150 -69.92 25.95 -19.07
N LEU A 151 -70.43 24.80 -18.61
CA LEU A 151 -69.78 24.01 -17.57
C LEU A 151 -68.41 23.50 -18.05
N SER A 152 -68.32 23.04 -19.30
CA SER A 152 -67.07 22.57 -19.92
C SER A 152 -66.03 23.70 -20.06
N ASN A 153 -66.48 24.92 -20.38
CA ASN A 153 -65.63 26.11 -20.43
C ASN A 153 -65.09 26.45 -19.03
N LEU A 154 -65.95 26.41 -18.01
CA LEU A 154 -65.55 26.64 -16.62
C LEU A 154 -64.57 25.57 -16.13
N GLN A 155 -64.80 24.29 -16.46
CA GLN A 155 -63.88 23.19 -16.16
C GLN A 155 -62.53 23.38 -16.86
N SER A 156 -62.53 23.83 -18.12
CA SER A 156 -61.30 24.12 -18.86
C SER A 156 -60.52 25.28 -18.24
N GLN A 157 -61.22 26.33 -17.79
CA GLN A 157 -60.60 27.45 -17.06
C GLN A 157 -59.99 26.97 -15.74
N PHE A 158 -60.74 26.19 -14.95
CA PHE A 158 -60.25 25.61 -13.70
C PHE A 158 -59.00 24.73 -13.92
N ASN A 159 -58.99 23.92 -14.97
CA ASN A 159 -57.82 23.09 -15.32
C ASN A 159 -56.60 23.94 -15.72
N ASN A 160 -56.80 25.08 -16.38
CA ASN A 160 -55.73 26.03 -16.69
C ASN A 160 -55.22 26.75 -15.44
N ASP A 161 -56.11 27.12 -14.52
CA ASP A 161 -55.75 27.71 -13.23
C ASP A 161 -54.95 26.69 -12.39
N LEU A 162 -55.37 25.42 -12.39
CA LEU A 162 -54.62 24.31 -11.77
C LEU A 162 -53.23 24.15 -12.42
N LYS A 163 -53.13 24.16 -13.75
CA LYS A 163 -51.86 24.11 -14.47
C LYS A 163 -50.93 25.25 -14.05
N SER A 164 -51.44 26.48 -13.93
CA SER A 164 -50.67 27.65 -13.48
C SER A 164 -50.23 27.51 -12.01
N PHE A 165 -51.13 27.05 -11.15
CA PHE A 165 -50.85 26.82 -9.75
C PHE A 165 -49.79 25.74 -9.53
N THR A 166 -49.86 24.61 -10.23
CA THR A 166 -48.85 23.54 -10.14
C THR A 166 -47.46 24.04 -10.49
N ASN A 167 -47.34 24.94 -11.50
CA ASN A 167 -46.12 25.63 -11.85
C ASN A 167 -45.61 26.51 -10.71
N GLN A 168 -46.47 27.34 -10.14
CA GLN A 168 -46.14 28.20 -9.01
C GLN A 168 -45.64 27.39 -7.81
N VAL A 169 -46.36 26.33 -7.43
CA VAL A 169 -45.98 25.44 -6.31
C VAL A 169 -44.59 24.83 -6.54
N SER A 170 -44.31 24.36 -7.76
CA SER A 170 -43.00 23.77 -8.09
C SER A 170 -41.85 24.76 -7.90
N GLN A 171 -42.03 26.01 -8.32
CA GLN A 171 -41.03 27.07 -8.15
C GLN A 171 -40.89 27.48 -6.68
N THR A 172 -42.00 27.55 -5.95
CA THR A 172 -42.01 27.81 -4.52
C THR A 172 -41.21 26.75 -3.75
N TYR A 173 -41.41 25.46 -4.03
CA TYR A 173 -40.64 24.40 -3.39
C TYR A 173 -39.16 24.43 -3.77
N LEU A 174 -38.80 24.74 -5.02
CA LEU A 174 -37.41 24.96 -5.41
C LEU A 174 -36.78 26.15 -4.65
N SER A 175 -37.53 27.23 -4.44
CA SER A 175 -37.10 28.36 -3.62
C SER A 175 -36.89 27.95 -2.17
N TYR A 176 -37.80 27.17 -1.58
CA TYR A 176 -37.66 26.67 -0.21
C TYR A 176 -36.46 25.72 -0.06
N LEU A 177 -36.19 24.86 -1.05
CA LEU A 177 -34.96 24.07 -1.08
C LEU A 177 -33.72 24.97 -1.07
N GLY A 178 -33.72 26.05 -1.86
CA GLY A 178 -32.66 27.05 -1.85
C GLY A 178 -32.42 27.63 -0.47
N THR A 179 -33.50 28.02 0.24
CA THR A 179 -33.42 28.51 1.62
C THR A 179 -32.83 27.46 2.57
N LEU A 180 -33.30 26.21 2.52
CA LEU A 180 -32.78 25.13 3.39
C LEU A 180 -31.29 24.86 3.13
N LYS A 181 -30.88 24.81 1.85
CA LYS A 181 -29.48 24.63 1.46
C LYS A 181 -28.60 25.77 1.97
N ASN A 182 -29.04 27.02 1.77
CA ASN A 182 -28.31 28.21 2.21
C ASN A 182 -28.21 28.30 3.74
N SER A 183 -29.18 27.76 4.46
CA SER A 183 -29.14 27.64 5.93
C SER A 183 -28.23 26.51 6.43
N GLY A 184 -27.59 25.74 5.54
CA GLY A 184 -26.56 24.75 5.88
C GLY A 184 -27.05 23.29 5.96
N TYR A 185 -28.29 22.99 5.57
CA TYR A 185 -28.77 21.61 5.55
C TYR A 185 -28.22 20.83 4.35
N ASN A 186 -27.88 19.55 4.58
CA ASN A 186 -27.55 18.64 3.49
C ASN A 186 -28.85 18.10 2.86
N ILE A 187 -29.21 18.64 1.71
CA ILE A 187 -30.44 18.29 0.96
C ILE A 187 -30.18 17.63 -0.39
N GLU A 188 -28.91 17.38 -0.75
CA GLU A 188 -28.52 16.86 -2.08
C GLU A 188 -29.29 15.60 -2.52
N PRO A 189 -29.56 14.60 -1.64
CA PRO A 189 -30.34 13.42 -2.03
C PRO A 189 -31.74 13.73 -2.57
N PHE A 190 -32.36 14.83 -2.13
CA PHE A 190 -33.74 15.19 -2.47
C PHE A 190 -33.83 16.33 -3.49
N ALA A 191 -32.85 17.23 -3.49
CA ALA A 191 -32.80 18.37 -4.41
C ALA A 191 -32.78 17.91 -5.88
N SER A 192 -31.98 16.88 -6.18
CA SER A 192 -31.92 16.28 -7.53
C SER A 192 -33.26 15.68 -7.97
N ASN A 193 -33.97 15.01 -7.05
CA ASN A 193 -35.27 14.39 -7.34
C ASN A 193 -36.33 15.46 -7.66
N LEU A 194 -36.41 16.54 -6.87
CA LEU A 194 -37.37 17.61 -7.13
C LEU A 194 -37.04 18.35 -8.44
N GLN A 195 -35.77 18.68 -8.67
CA GLN A 195 -35.34 19.32 -9.91
C GLN A 195 -35.65 18.47 -11.14
N THR A 196 -35.42 17.16 -11.06
CA THR A 196 -35.75 16.21 -12.13
C THR A 196 -37.26 16.15 -12.38
N ALA A 197 -38.07 16.09 -11.31
CA ALA A 197 -39.52 16.10 -11.42
C ALA A 197 -40.04 17.40 -12.08
N VAL A 198 -39.49 18.56 -11.71
CA VAL A 198 -39.83 19.85 -12.33
C VAL A 198 -39.41 19.89 -13.80
N LYS A 199 -38.21 19.43 -14.14
CA LYS A 199 -37.69 19.43 -15.52
C LYS A 199 -38.48 18.51 -16.45
N ASN A 200 -38.93 17.36 -15.95
CA ASN A 200 -39.66 16.37 -16.73
C ASN A 200 -41.19 16.61 -16.74
N ARG A 201 -41.65 17.74 -16.19
CA ARG A 201 -43.07 18.10 -16.18
C ARG A 201 -43.59 18.23 -17.62
N ARG A 202 -44.71 17.56 -17.92
CA ARG A 202 -45.43 17.71 -19.18
C ARG A 202 -46.25 18.99 -19.17
N ASP A 203 -46.27 19.70 -20.28
CA ASP A 203 -47.15 20.87 -20.44
C ASP A 203 -48.57 20.40 -20.79
N THR A 204 -49.41 20.21 -19.77
CA THR A 204 -50.73 19.59 -19.89
C THR A 204 -51.78 20.36 -19.09
N SER A 205 -52.99 20.48 -19.62
CA SER A 205 -54.18 20.93 -18.90
C SER A 205 -55.02 19.75 -18.37
N ASP A 206 -54.53 18.51 -18.47
CA ASP A 206 -55.23 17.36 -17.91
C ASP A 206 -55.28 17.44 -16.37
N PHE A 207 -56.47 17.33 -15.81
CA PHE A 207 -56.69 17.43 -14.37
C PHE A 207 -55.91 16.35 -13.61
N THR A 208 -55.99 15.09 -14.05
CA THR A 208 -55.41 13.95 -13.33
C THR A 208 -53.88 14.00 -13.36
N GLU A 209 -53.29 14.36 -14.49
CA GLU A 209 -51.83 14.54 -14.61
C GLU A 209 -51.32 15.66 -13.70
N ASN A 210 -52.02 16.80 -13.63
CA ASN A 210 -51.64 17.91 -12.75
C ASN A 210 -51.76 17.57 -11.26
N ILE A 211 -52.80 16.83 -10.85
CA ILE A 211 -52.93 16.34 -9.46
C ILE A 211 -51.78 15.40 -9.11
N ARG A 212 -51.53 14.37 -9.94
CA ARG A 212 -50.43 13.41 -9.70
C ARG A 212 -49.09 14.11 -9.60
N TYR A 213 -48.88 15.14 -10.43
CA TYR A 213 -47.66 15.95 -10.38
C TYR A 213 -47.51 16.71 -9.06
N ILE A 214 -48.55 17.45 -8.62
CA ILE A 214 -48.53 18.15 -7.32
C ILE A 214 -48.29 17.17 -6.16
N ASP A 215 -48.99 16.04 -6.15
CA ASP A 215 -48.83 15.02 -5.10
C ASP A 215 -47.38 14.53 -5.04
N SER A 216 -46.79 14.26 -6.20
CA SER A 216 -45.40 13.79 -6.31
C SER A 216 -44.39 14.81 -5.78
N ILE A 217 -44.44 16.07 -6.25
CA ILE A 217 -43.50 17.10 -5.80
C ILE A 217 -43.69 17.44 -4.32
N THR A 218 -44.92 17.37 -3.83
CA THR A 218 -45.24 17.60 -2.42
C THR A 218 -44.70 16.47 -1.53
N SER A 219 -44.80 15.21 -1.97
CA SER A 219 -44.20 14.08 -1.26
C SER A 219 -42.68 14.21 -1.15
N ILE A 220 -42.00 14.54 -2.26
CA ILE A 220 -40.54 14.74 -2.28
C ILE A 220 -40.14 15.87 -1.32
N PHE A 221 -40.87 16.98 -1.33
CA PHE A 221 -40.56 18.10 -0.45
C PHE A 221 -40.84 17.79 1.03
N ARG A 222 -41.92 17.06 1.33
CA ARG A 222 -42.19 16.56 2.69
C ARG A 222 -41.05 15.69 3.22
N GLU A 223 -40.56 14.75 2.42
CA GLU A 223 -39.42 13.90 2.78
C GLU A 223 -38.16 14.73 3.04
N THR A 224 -37.94 15.79 2.25
CA THR A 224 -36.85 16.73 2.46
C THR A 224 -36.95 17.42 3.82
N LEU A 225 -38.12 17.97 4.15
CA LEU A 225 -38.36 18.62 5.45
C LEU A 225 -38.13 17.64 6.61
N GLN A 226 -38.61 16.39 6.49
CA GLN A 226 -38.40 15.36 7.51
C GLN A 226 -36.91 15.04 7.72
N SER A 227 -36.12 15.01 6.64
CA SER A 227 -34.67 14.84 6.72
C SER A 227 -33.99 16.04 7.41
N CYS A 228 -34.38 17.26 7.09
CA CYS A 228 -33.88 18.47 7.74
C CYS A 228 -34.21 18.51 9.24
N ILE A 229 -35.44 18.13 9.63
CA ILE A 229 -35.84 17.98 11.04
C ILE A 229 -34.93 16.97 11.76
N THR A 230 -34.66 15.83 11.13
CA THR A 230 -33.77 14.80 11.69
C THR A 230 -32.34 15.31 11.87
N GLN A 231 -31.81 16.06 10.90
CA GLN A 231 -30.49 16.70 11.00
C GLN A 231 -30.45 17.72 12.14
N ALA A 232 -31.47 18.57 12.23
CA ALA A 232 -31.58 19.60 13.27
C ALA A 232 -31.71 19.00 14.68
N ASP A 233 -32.47 17.91 14.86
CA ASP A 233 -32.58 17.24 16.16
C ASP A 233 -31.25 16.63 16.61
N LYS A 234 -30.48 16.01 15.70
CA LYS A 234 -29.12 15.52 15.98
C LYS A 234 -28.18 16.64 16.40
N LEU A 235 -28.23 17.79 15.72
CA LEU A 235 -27.41 18.95 16.09
C LEU A 235 -27.81 19.54 17.44
N LYS A 236 -29.12 19.63 17.72
CA LYS A 236 -29.63 20.04 19.03
C LYS A 236 -29.08 19.16 20.14
N GLN A 237 -29.09 17.84 19.98
CA GLN A 237 -28.56 16.91 20.99
C GLN A 237 -27.08 17.21 21.30
N LYS A 238 -26.26 17.45 20.28
CA LYS A 238 -24.84 17.83 20.44
C LYS A 238 -24.65 19.16 21.15
N VAL A 239 -25.47 20.16 20.84
CA VAL A 239 -25.44 21.46 21.53
C VAL A 239 -25.88 21.32 22.99
N LYS A 240 -26.84 20.44 23.28
CA LYS A 240 -27.25 20.12 24.65
C LYS A 240 -26.14 19.42 25.45
N GLU A 241 -25.35 18.54 24.83
CA GLU A 241 -24.17 17.91 25.45
C GLU A 241 -23.09 18.93 25.84
N LEU A 242 -23.02 20.08 25.13
CA LEU A 242 -22.19 21.22 25.52
C LEU A 242 -22.75 22.03 26.70
N GLY A 243 -23.87 21.61 27.29
CA GLY A 243 -24.51 22.30 28.41
C GLY A 243 -25.23 23.59 28.01
N LYS A 244 -25.60 23.77 26.74
CA LYS A 244 -26.30 24.97 26.25
C LYS A 244 -27.82 24.79 26.30
N ASP A 245 -28.53 25.92 26.48
CA ASP A 245 -29.98 25.96 26.37
C ASP A 245 -30.41 25.73 24.91
N THR A 246 -31.36 24.83 24.72
CA THR A 246 -31.91 24.42 23.42
C THR A 246 -33.42 24.64 23.31
N SER A 247 -34.04 25.32 24.28
CA SER A 247 -35.51 25.50 24.37
C SER A 247 -36.11 26.16 23.13
N ILE A 248 -35.43 27.16 22.57
CA ILE A 248 -35.86 27.84 21.32
C ILE A 248 -35.82 26.87 20.13
N ILE A 249 -34.77 26.05 20.04
CA ILE A 249 -34.61 25.05 18.97
C ILE A 249 -35.70 23.97 19.09
N GLU A 250 -36.05 23.54 20.30
CA GLU A 250 -37.12 22.57 20.54
C GLU A 250 -38.49 23.09 20.11
N SER A 251 -38.81 24.36 20.40
CA SER A 251 -40.06 25.00 19.97
C SER A 251 -40.18 25.08 18.44
N ASP A 252 -39.11 25.47 17.75
CA ASP A 252 -39.11 25.56 16.29
C ASP A 252 -39.11 24.17 15.62
N LEU A 253 -38.47 23.17 16.23
CA LEU A 253 -38.51 21.77 15.77
C LEU A 253 -39.92 21.21 15.85
N LYS A 254 -40.62 21.47 16.97
CA LYS A 254 -42.02 21.08 17.14
C LYS A 254 -42.89 21.72 16.07
N THR A 255 -42.74 23.02 15.84
CA THR A 255 -43.48 23.74 14.80
C THR A 255 -43.26 23.13 13.42
N ALA A 256 -42.01 22.82 13.05
CA ALA A 256 -41.71 22.18 11.77
C ALA A 256 -42.29 20.76 11.68
N GLY A 257 -42.21 19.99 12.77
CA GLY A 257 -42.77 18.63 12.86
C GLY A 257 -44.28 18.61 12.70
N ASP A 258 -45.00 19.48 13.42
CA ASP A 258 -46.47 19.58 13.37
C ASP A 258 -46.95 19.91 11.94
N VAL A 259 -46.25 20.80 11.23
CA VAL A 259 -46.54 21.14 9.83
C VAL A 259 -46.33 19.95 8.90
N VAL A 260 -45.20 19.24 9.01
CA VAL A 260 -44.88 18.08 8.15
C VAL A 260 -45.87 16.93 8.33
N GLN A 261 -46.36 16.74 9.57
CA GLN A 261 -47.37 15.74 9.91
C GLN A 261 -48.78 16.16 9.49
N SER A 262 -49.06 17.46 9.41
CA SER A 262 -50.32 17.95 8.88
C SER A 262 -50.47 17.56 7.39
N ARG A 263 -51.70 17.27 6.96
CA ARG A 263 -52.04 17.14 5.53
C ARG A 263 -52.29 18.49 4.85
N ASN A 264 -51.93 19.59 5.53
CA ASN A 264 -52.12 20.95 5.05
C ASN A 264 -50.80 21.49 4.47
N TYR A 265 -50.58 21.25 3.18
CA TYR A 265 -49.31 21.57 2.52
C TYR A 265 -49.07 23.06 2.32
N ARG A 266 -50.10 23.89 2.51
CA ARG A 266 -50.00 25.35 2.47
C ARG A 266 -49.02 25.89 3.53
N ASP A 267 -48.81 25.16 4.62
CA ASP A 267 -47.97 25.61 5.74
C ASP A 267 -46.48 25.24 5.60
N PHE A 268 -46.05 24.62 4.49
CA PHE A 268 -44.64 24.25 4.27
C PHE A 268 -43.64 25.41 4.32
N GLU A 269 -44.10 26.64 4.04
CA GLU A 269 -43.31 27.86 4.27
C GLU A 269 -42.93 28.04 5.75
N LYS A 270 -43.86 27.76 6.66
CA LYS A 270 -43.64 27.87 8.11
C LYS A 270 -42.61 26.85 8.58
N ALA A 271 -42.68 25.60 8.08
CA ALA A 271 -41.68 24.58 8.38
C ALA A 271 -40.28 25.00 7.88
N THR A 272 -40.19 25.48 6.64
CA THR A 272 -38.94 25.97 6.04
C THR A 272 -38.35 27.13 6.86
N THR A 273 -39.19 28.09 7.25
CA THR A 273 -38.79 29.25 8.06
C THR A 273 -38.32 28.83 9.46
N SER A 274 -39.03 27.92 10.12
CA SER A 274 -38.63 27.38 11.43
C SER A 274 -37.30 26.62 11.36
N LEU A 275 -37.07 25.79 10.34
CA LEU A 275 -35.78 25.12 10.11
C LEU A 275 -34.65 26.13 9.88
N SER A 276 -34.89 27.20 9.12
CA SER A 276 -33.91 28.27 8.94
C SER A 276 -33.58 28.99 10.26
N ARG A 277 -34.59 29.23 11.12
CA ARG A 277 -34.38 29.86 12.45
C ARG A 277 -33.62 28.93 13.41
N ILE A 278 -33.83 27.62 13.32
CA ILE A 278 -33.06 26.63 14.08
C ILE A 278 -31.58 26.74 13.75
N MET A 279 -31.19 26.72 12.47
CA MET A 279 -29.78 26.82 12.09
C MET A 279 -29.16 28.15 12.54
N LYS A 280 -29.87 29.27 12.40
CA LYS A 280 -29.39 30.56 12.92
C LYS A 280 -29.20 30.55 14.43
N SER A 281 -30.11 29.90 15.16
CA SER A 281 -30.01 29.76 16.63
C SER A 281 -28.86 28.85 17.03
N LEU A 282 -28.63 27.75 16.29
CA LEU A 282 -27.48 26.87 16.48
C LEU A 282 -26.16 27.62 16.28
N GLU A 283 -26.04 28.40 15.20
CA GLU A 283 -24.86 29.24 14.94
C GLU A 283 -24.62 30.25 16.05
N SER A 284 -25.67 30.91 16.54
CA SER A 284 -25.55 31.90 17.61
C SER A 284 -25.20 31.25 18.97
N THR A 285 -25.76 30.08 19.28
CA THR A 285 -25.61 29.44 20.59
C THR A 285 -24.31 28.65 20.70
N ALA A 286 -23.87 28.01 19.62
CA ALA A 286 -22.72 27.11 19.60
C ALA A 286 -21.51 27.62 18.79
N GLY A 287 -21.62 28.76 18.08
CA GLY A 287 -20.53 29.28 17.25
C GLY A 287 -19.24 29.60 18.01
N GLY A 288 -19.37 30.08 19.26
CA GLY A 288 -18.23 30.29 20.15
C GLY A 288 -17.52 28.98 20.53
N ASP A 289 -18.28 27.98 20.97
CA ASP A 289 -17.73 26.67 21.34
C ASP A 289 -17.16 25.93 20.13
N PHE A 290 -17.83 26.00 18.98
CA PHE A 290 -17.32 25.47 17.70
C PHE A 290 -15.95 26.06 17.36
N SER A 291 -15.84 27.39 17.40
CA SER A 291 -14.58 28.08 17.09
C SER A 291 -13.47 27.72 18.08
N SER A 292 -13.81 27.61 19.37
CA SER A 292 -12.89 27.19 20.43
C SER A 292 -12.39 25.76 20.22
N ILE A 293 -13.30 24.80 20.03
CA ILE A 293 -12.97 23.39 19.77
C ILE A 293 -12.10 23.28 18.51
N ARG A 294 -12.51 23.91 17.40
CA ARG A 294 -11.75 23.91 16.15
C ARG A 294 -10.33 24.44 16.35
N SER A 295 -10.18 25.57 17.03
CA SER A 295 -8.88 26.18 17.34
C SER A 295 -8.01 25.27 18.20
N ASN A 296 -8.60 24.63 19.22
CA ASN A 296 -7.88 23.72 20.10
C ASN A 296 -7.38 22.48 19.35
N LEU A 297 -8.22 21.85 18.51
CA LEU A 297 -7.81 20.70 17.71
C LEU A 297 -6.71 21.06 16.70
N LEU A 298 -6.82 22.20 16.03
CA LEU A 298 -5.77 22.67 15.11
C LEU A 298 -4.46 22.93 15.84
N SER A 299 -4.51 23.62 16.99
CA SER A 299 -3.34 23.92 17.82
C SER A 299 -2.67 22.63 18.32
N ALA A 300 -3.47 21.63 18.72
CA ALA A 300 -2.95 20.33 19.15
C ALA A 300 -2.23 19.59 18.03
N ILE A 301 -2.82 19.52 16.83
CA ILE A 301 -2.18 18.89 15.66
C ILE A 301 -0.90 19.65 15.27
N GLU A 302 -0.93 20.98 15.26
CA GLU A 302 0.24 21.80 14.94
C GLU A 302 1.38 21.59 15.93
N ARG A 303 1.07 21.50 17.23
CA ARG A 303 2.05 21.19 18.27
C ARG A 303 2.68 19.81 18.09
N ILE A 304 1.88 18.81 17.71
CA ILE A 304 2.36 17.45 17.42
C ILE A 304 3.29 17.46 16.20
N LEU A 305 2.86 18.07 15.09
CA LEU A 305 3.63 18.14 13.85
C LEU A 305 4.95 18.89 14.03
N ALA A 306 4.93 20.05 14.69
CA ALA A 306 6.13 20.84 14.97
C ALA A 306 7.17 20.09 15.82
N SER A 307 6.75 19.07 16.59
CA SER A 307 7.65 18.27 17.42
C SER A 307 8.43 17.21 16.63
N VAL A 308 8.06 16.94 15.37
CA VAL A 308 8.60 15.82 14.56
C VAL A 308 9.09 16.20 13.16
N GLU A 309 8.79 17.42 12.71
CA GLU A 309 8.67 17.86 11.29
C GLU A 309 9.90 17.68 10.38
N THR A 310 11.07 17.23 10.87
CA THR A 310 12.27 17.03 10.02
C THR A 310 13.09 15.78 10.33
N LYS A 311 12.67 14.95 11.30
CA LYS A 311 13.53 13.88 11.82
C LYS A 311 13.02 12.47 11.61
N ILE A 312 11.74 12.31 11.25
CA ILE A 312 11.07 11.02 11.18
C ILE A 312 10.16 11.01 9.95
N GLU A 313 10.33 10.01 9.09
CA GLU A 313 9.43 9.74 7.97
C GLU A 313 8.37 8.74 8.43
N ASN A 314 7.16 9.21 8.74
CA ASN A 314 6.07 8.37 9.25
C ASN A 314 4.75 8.67 8.52
N GLU A 315 4.02 7.63 8.09
CA GLU A 315 2.70 7.74 7.45
C GLU A 315 1.66 8.45 8.33
N ALA A 316 1.74 8.28 9.65
CA ALA A 316 0.89 8.96 10.64
C ALA A 316 1.00 10.49 10.57
N ILE A 317 2.14 11.05 10.14
CA ILE A 317 2.29 12.50 9.90
C ILE A 317 1.36 12.95 8.76
N GLN A 318 1.27 12.18 7.66
CA GLN A 318 0.36 12.49 6.56
C GLN A 318 -1.10 12.38 7.00
N ASN A 319 -1.43 11.38 7.81
CA ASN A 319 -2.78 11.22 8.38
C ASN A 319 -3.17 12.43 9.25
N LEU A 320 -2.26 12.99 10.06
CA LEU A 320 -2.50 14.22 10.81
C LEU A 320 -2.68 15.45 9.91
N LEU A 321 -1.92 15.56 8.81
CA LEU A 321 -2.08 16.64 7.83
C LEU A 321 -3.46 16.59 7.14
N VAL A 322 -3.96 15.38 6.82
CA VAL A 322 -5.32 15.19 6.30
C VAL A 322 -6.36 15.65 7.31
N LEU A 323 -6.24 15.25 8.59
CA LEU A 323 -7.15 15.71 9.64
C LEU A 323 -7.10 17.23 9.80
N LYS A 324 -5.90 17.84 9.77
CA LYS A 324 -5.71 19.30 9.81
C LYS A 324 -6.47 19.99 8.68
N SER A 325 -6.37 19.46 7.45
CA SER A 325 -7.11 19.98 6.29
C SER A 325 -8.63 19.84 6.46
N GLN A 326 -9.10 18.69 6.95
CA GLN A 326 -10.52 18.45 7.23
C GLN A 326 -11.05 19.46 8.24
N ILE A 327 -10.37 19.65 9.38
CA ILE A 327 -10.78 20.62 10.41
C ILE A 327 -10.77 22.06 9.86
N LYS A 328 -9.80 22.42 9.02
CA LYS A 328 -9.75 23.75 8.38
C LYS A 328 -10.95 24.00 7.47
N SER A 329 -11.44 22.98 6.76
CA SER A 329 -12.59 23.10 5.86
C SER A 329 -13.94 23.27 6.56
N LEU A 330 -14.01 22.99 7.87
CA LEU A 330 -15.22 23.20 8.67
C LEU A 330 -15.25 24.64 9.18
N ASP A 331 -16.30 25.40 8.85
CA ASP A 331 -16.39 26.85 9.09
C ASP A 331 -17.68 27.31 9.79
N SER A 332 -18.58 26.38 10.14
CA SER A 332 -19.93 26.65 10.66
C SER A 332 -20.20 25.83 11.93
N ALA A 333 -20.92 26.37 12.91
CA ALA A 333 -21.31 25.64 14.12
C ALA A 333 -22.18 24.41 13.84
N SER A 334 -22.94 24.42 12.74
CA SER A 334 -23.66 23.25 12.22
C SER A 334 -22.75 22.03 11.96
N LYS A 335 -21.43 22.24 11.83
CA LYS A 335 -20.41 21.21 11.63
C LYS A 335 -19.76 20.72 12.93
N ILE A 336 -20.24 21.15 14.10
CA ILE A 336 -19.70 20.72 15.38
C ILE A 336 -19.70 19.19 15.53
N GLY A 337 -20.69 18.53 14.95
CA GLY A 337 -20.77 17.09 14.96
C GLY A 337 -19.68 16.38 14.16
N GLU A 338 -19.13 17.03 13.13
CA GLU A 338 -18.01 16.52 12.35
C GLU A 338 -16.69 16.71 13.11
N LEU A 339 -16.52 17.82 13.84
CA LEU A 339 -15.35 18.02 14.74
C LEU A 339 -15.27 16.94 15.82
N GLN A 340 -16.39 16.62 16.47
CA GLN A 340 -16.45 15.57 17.50
C GLN A 340 -16.10 14.17 16.98
N LEU A 341 -16.27 13.91 15.67
CA LEU A 341 -15.84 12.66 15.04
C LEU A 341 -14.35 12.66 14.70
N ILE A 342 -13.74 13.83 14.51
CA ILE A 342 -12.32 13.98 14.20
C ILE A 342 -11.46 13.91 15.47
N GLU A 343 -11.89 14.57 16.55
CA GLU A 343 -11.17 14.63 17.83
C GLU A 343 -10.59 13.27 18.31
N PRO A 344 -11.38 12.18 18.43
CA PRO A 344 -10.89 10.90 18.95
C PRO A 344 -9.85 10.22 18.05
N ARG A 345 -9.67 10.69 16.80
CA ARG A 345 -8.70 10.12 15.85
C ARG A 345 -7.30 10.70 16.02
N ILE A 346 -7.15 11.88 16.65
CA ILE A 346 -5.87 12.57 16.76
C ILE A 346 -4.87 11.80 17.64
N ILE A 347 -5.29 11.40 18.84
CA ILE A 347 -4.40 10.73 19.81
C ILE A 347 -3.88 9.40 19.28
N PRO A 348 -4.69 8.47 18.73
CA PRO A 348 -4.19 7.21 18.18
C PRO A 348 -3.11 7.41 17.12
N ILE A 349 -3.31 8.34 16.19
CA ILE A 349 -2.34 8.64 15.13
C ILE A 349 -1.05 9.22 15.72
N ALA A 350 -1.17 10.16 16.66
CA ALA A 350 0.01 10.73 17.31
C ALA A 350 0.80 9.70 18.14
N ARG A 351 0.10 8.74 18.78
CA ARG A 351 0.74 7.64 19.50
C ARG A 351 1.58 6.75 18.59
N GLU A 352 1.19 6.54 17.34
CA GLU A 352 2.00 5.79 16.37
C GLU A 352 3.35 6.46 16.13
N ILE A 353 3.37 7.79 16.03
CA ILE A 353 4.61 8.56 15.85
C ILE A 353 5.51 8.40 17.09
N ALA A 354 4.96 8.59 18.29
CA ALA A 354 5.73 8.44 19.53
C ALA A 354 6.29 7.02 19.71
N LYS A 355 5.50 6.00 19.37
CA LYS A 355 5.93 4.59 19.43
C LYS A 355 7.11 4.32 18.51
N GLU A 356 7.09 4.84 17.28
CA GLU A 356 8.21 4.65 16.35
C GLU A 356 9.51 5.23 16.91
N VAL A 357 9.47 6.46 17.46
CA VAL A 357 10.64 7.08 18.10
C VAL A 357 11.15 6.21 19.24
N PHE A 358 10.24 5.72 20.07
CA PHE A 358 10.55 4.87 21.22
C PHE A 358 11.19 3.54 20.78
N GLU A 359 10.65 2.91 19.75
CA GLU A 359 11.14 1.65 19.20
C GLU A 359 12.53 1.80 18.58
N ILE A 360 12.81 2.91 17.88
CA ILE A 360 14.15 3.21 17.36
C ILE A 360 15.15 3.31 18.53
N ILE A 361 14.82 4.05 19.58
CA ILE A 361 15.67 4.17 20.78
C ILE A 361 15.90 2.78 21.41
N ASN A 362 14.82 2.01 21.62
CA ASN A 362 14.89 0.71 22.27
C ASN A 362 15.73 -0.30 21.47
N LYS A 363 15.58 -0.32 20.15
CA LYS A 363 16.39 -1.15 19.25
C LYS A 363 17.87 -0.78 19.33
N ASN A 364 18.19 0.52 19.27
CA ASN A 364 19.56 1.00 19.33
C ASN A 364 20.20 0.70 20.70
N GLU A 365 19.49 0.92 21.80
CA GLU A 365 19.96 0.57 23.15
C GLU A 365 20.21 -0.93 23.31
N ALA A 366 19.34 -1.79 22.78
CA ALA A 366 19.54 -3.24 22.81
C ALA A 366 20.82 -3.65 22.07
N MET A 367 21.09 -3.06 20.90
CA MET A 367 22.35 -3.27 20.17
C MET A 367 23.57 -2.82 20.98
N ILE A 368 23.47 -1.70 21.69
CA ILE A 368 24.55 -1.20 22.56
C ILE A 368 24.80 -2.16 23.73
N LYS A 369 23.74 -2.67 24.37
CA LYS A 369 23.82 -3.59 25.53
C LYS A 369 24.49 -4.92 25.15
N GLN A 370 24.18 -5.44 23.97
CA GLN A 370 24.76 -6.71 23.50
C GLN A 370 26.27 -6.64 23.26
N ALA A 371 26.83 -5.45 23.07
CA ALA A 371 28.23 -5.27 22.74
C ALA A 371 29.13 -4.92 23.95
N ASP A 372 28.58 -4.99 25.17
CA ASP A 372 29.29 -4.83 26.46
C ASP A 372 30.12 -3.54 26.59
N PHE A 373 29.56 -2.43 26.11
CA PHE A 373 30.19 -1.12 26.19
C PHE A 373 29.98 -0.44 27.56
N PRO A 374 30.80 0.56 27.94
CA PRO A 374 30.67 1.28 29.21
C PRO A 374 29.32 1.99 29.39
N GLN A 375 28.89 2.16 30.65
CA GLN A 375 27.61 2.81 30.98
C GLN A 375 27.44 4.22 30.40
N GLN A 376 28.51 5.01 30.34
CA GLN A 376 28.50 6.35 29.72
C GLN A 376 28.21 6.30 28.20
N PHE A 377 28.37 5.13 27.59
CA PHE A 377 28.04 4.89 26.19
C PHE A 377 26.53 4.71 25.97
N TYR A 378 25.73 4.43 26.98
CA TYR A 378 24.28 4.25 26.81
C TYR A 378 23.56 5.61 26.79
N PRO A 379 22.81 5.92 25.72
CA PRO A 379 21.71 6.86 25.82
C PRO A 379 20.77 6.35 26.91
N SER A 380 20.28 7.23 27.80
CA SER A 380 19.46 6.78 28.92
C SER A 380 17.99 7.08 28.65
N ARG A 381 17.25 6.08 28.13
CA ARG A 381 15.78 6.06 28.07
C ARG A 381 15.10 6.39 29.39
N MET A 382 15.73 6.10 30.53
CA MET A 382 15.19 6.40 31.86
C MET A 382 14.86 7.89 32.06
N GLN A 383 15.41 8.78 31.23
CA GLN A 383 15.16 10.22 31.27
C GLN A 383 13.74 10.64 30.85
N PHE A 384 13.01 9.78 30.12
CA PHE A 384 11.68 10.13 29.60
C PHE A 384 10.66 8.99 29.73
N GLU A 385 11.06 7.82 30.22
CA GLU A 385 10.23 6.60 30.20
C GLU A 385 8.92 6.78 30.97
N LYS A 386 8.98 7.39 32.16
CA LYS A 386 7.80 7.67 32.96
C LYS A 386 6.89 8.70 32.27
N GLU A 387 7.46 9.80 31.78
CA GLU A 387 6.71 10.85 31.08
C GLU A 387 6.08 10.33 29.78
N TYR A 388 6.76 9.41 29.09
CA TYR A 388 6.24 8.71 27.92
C TYR A 388 5.03 7.83 28.30
N GLU A 389 5.11 7.02 29.36
CA GLU A 389 3.98 6.22 29.83
C GLU A 389 2.80 7.10 30.26
N ASP A 390 3.05 8.18 31.00
CA ASP A 390 2.05 9.16 31.43
C ASP A 390 1.38 9.88 30.23
N MET A 391 2.13 10.16 29.17
CA MET A 391 1.63 10.70 27.90
C MET A 391 0.78 9.66 27.16
N MET A 392 1.24 8.41 27.07
CA MET A 392 0.53 7.34 26.37
C MET A 392 -0.85 7.04 26.96
N ASN A 393 -1.04 7.32 28.26
CA ASN A 393 -2.31 7.14 28.96
C ASN A 393 -3.21 8.39 29.00
N GLU A 394 -2.77 9.54 28.47
CA GLU A 394 -3.55 10.78 28.48
C GLU A 394 -4.71 10.72 27.45
N PRO A 395 -5.99 10.85 27.88
CA PRO A 395 -7.14 10.79 26.96
C PRO A 395 -7.54 12.14 26.36
N ASN A 396 -7.14 13.28 26.93
CA ASN A 396 -7.53 14.59 26.44
C ASN A 396 -6.56 15.09 25.36
N VAL A 397 -7.07 15.50 24.18
CA VAL A 397 -6.23 15.88 23.02
C VAL A 397 -5.31 17.07 23.32
N GLU A 398 -5.80 18.09 24.01
CA GLU A 398 -4.99 19.28 24.32
C GLU A 398 -3.89 18.94 25.34
N SER A 399 -4.23 18.26 26.43
CA SER A 399 -3.26 17.77 27.42
C SER A 399 -2.23 16.83 26.77
N TYR A 400 -2.70 15.89 25.94
CA TYR A 400 -1.87 14.94 25.21
C TYR A 400 -0.87 15.65 24.31
N SER A 401 -1.30 16.62 23.50
CA SER A 401 -0.40 17.32 22.58
C SER A 401 0.72 18.09 23.30
N ARG A 402 0.46 18.62 24.51
CA ARG A 402 1.48 19.28 25.34
C ARG A 402 2.48 18.27 25.90
N LYS A 403 1.99 17.18 26.48
CA LYS A 403 2.83 16.09 26.97
C LYS A 403 3.66 15.48 25.84
N PHE A 404 3.05 15.25 24.68
CA PHE A 404 3.71 14.78 23.46
C PHE A 404 4.87 15.69 23.09
N SER A 405 4.65 16.98 22.97
CA SER A 405 5.73 17.90 22.61
C SER A 405 6.87 17.88 23.63
N GLY A 406 6.55 17.89 24.94
CA GLY A 406 7.56 17.83 26.00
C GLY A 406 8.36 16.53 25.99
N VAL A 407 7.69 15.39 25.85
CA VAL A 407 8.33 14.06 25.79
C VAL A 407 9.20 13.94 24.54
N LEU A 408 8.70 14.33 23.37
CA LEU A 408 9.43 14.23 22.11
C LEU A 408 10.66 15.16 22.07
N GLN A 409 10.60 16.33 22.72
CA GLN A 409 11.78 17.20 22.89
C GLN A 409 12.93 16.50 23.63
N THR A 410 12.62 15.56 24.53
CA THR A 410 13.63 14.75 25.24
C THR A 410 13.99 13.48 24.45
N MET A 411 13.01 12.80 23.87
CA MET A 411 13.24 11.54 23.13
C MET A 411 14.06 11.74 21.86
N ILE A 412 13.82 12.81 21.09
CA ILE A 412 14.49 13.04 19.81
C ILE A 412 16.02 13.16 19.97
N PRO A 413 16.58 13.97 20.89
CA PRO A 413 18.02 13.99 21.16
C PRO A 413 18.58 12.63 21.60
N VAL A 414 17.82 11.87 22.41
CA VAL A 414 18.23 10.52 22.85
C VAL A 414 18.23 9.55 21.65
N MET A 415 17.24 9.64 20.76
CA MET A 415 17.16 8.90 19.50
C MET A 415 18.38 9.19 18.63
N ASP A 416 18.70 10.46 18.36
CA ASP A 416 19.85 10.86 17.55
C ASP A 416 21.16 10.31 18.14
N LYS A 417 21.36 10.46 19.45
CA LYS A 417 22.54 9.94 20.16
C LYS A 417 22.59 8.40 20.11
N SER A 418 21.47 7.72 20.31
CA SER A 418 21.38 6.26 20.25
C SER A 418 21.71 5.72 18.86
N HIS A 419 21.23 6.38 17.81
CA HIS A 419 21.45 5.99 16.42
C HIS A 419 22.91 6.17 16.02
N LEU A 420 23.51 7.30 16.41
CA LEU A 420 24.93 7.56 16.20
C LEU A 420 25.79 6.49 16.86
N LYS A 421 25.50 6.15 18.12
CA LYS A 421 26.24 5.12 18.86
C LYS A 421 26.03 3.72 18.29
N ALA A 422 24.80 3.34 17.95
CA ALA A 422 24.53 2.06 17.30
C ALA A 422 25.29 1.92 15.96
N LYS A 423 25.42 3.01 15.18
CA LYS A 423 26.26 3.03 13.97
C LYS A 423 27.74 2.84 14.27
N VAL A 424 28.27 3.48 15.32
CA VAL A 424 29.68 3.28 15.75
C VAL A 424 29.92 1.81 16.05
N ILE A 425 29.03 1.19 16.84
CA ILE A 425 29.12 -0.22 17.22
C ILE A 425 29.13 -1.15 16.02
N ALA A 426 28.20 -0.94 15.08
CA ALA A 426 28.04 -1.79 13.90
C ALA A 426 29.33 -1.92 13.07
N ILE A 427 30.21 -0.91 13.09
CA ILE A 427 31.48 -0.91 12.35
C ILE A 427 32.73 -0.91 13.24
N TYR A 428 32.58 -0.88 14.57
CA TYR A 428 33.69 -0.68 15.51
C TYR A 428 34.79 -1.73 15.32
N LYS A 429 34.45 -3.03 15.27
CA LYS A 429 35.43 -4.12 15.09
C LYS A 429 36.33 -3.93 13.84
N LYS A 430 35.81 -3.34 12.77
CA LYS A 430 36.58 -3.07 11.55
C LYS A 430 37.55 -1.90 11.73
N ILE A 431 37.14 -0.87 12.49
CA ILE A 431 37.95 0.32 12.75
C ILE A 431 38.98 0.07 13.85
N GLU A 432 38.64 -0.70 14.88
CA GLU A 432 39.52 -1.10 15.98
C GLU A 432 40.83 -1.70 15.45
N GLY A 433 40.74 -2.67 14.53
CA GLY A 433 41.92 -3.30 13.94
C GLY A 433 42.80 -2.37 13.09
N LYS A 434 42.26 -1.21 12.65
CA LYS A 434 43.04 -0.14 12.00
C LYS A 434 43.70 0.76 13.04
N ILE A 435 42.95 1.19 14.05
CA ILE A 435 43.48 2.00 15.17
C ILE A 435 44.68 1.28 15.79
N GLN A 436 44.52 0.00 16.12
CA GLN A 436 45.59 -0.80 16.70
C GLN A 436 46.85 -0.84 15.83
N SER A 437 46.69 -1.06 14.51
CA SER A 437 47.81 -1.07 13.56
C SER A 437 48.51 0.28 13.48
N ASP A 438 47.76 1.38 13.44
CA ASP A 438 48.35 2.72 13.33
C ASP A 438 49.06 3.13 14.64
N ILE A 439 48.50 2.79 15.82
CA ILE A 439 49.18 2.98 17.12
C ILE A 439 50.48 2.17 17.16
N GLN A 440 50.47 0.92 16.70
CA GLN A 440 51.68 0.09 16.70
C GLN A 440 52.78 0.60 15.77
N GLN A 441 52.43 1.24 14.66
CA GLN A 441 53.40 1.76 13.70
C GLN A 441 53.94 3.15 14.06
N LYS A 442 53.07 4.03 14.57
CA LYS A 442 53.36 5.47 14.71
C LYS A 442 53.35 5.95 16.14
N GLY A 443 52.93 5.10 17.08
CA GLY A 443 52.69 5.47 18.48
C GLY A 443 51.46 6.34 18.72
N LYS A 444 50.80 6.83 17.65
CA LYS A 444 49.66 7.74 17.72
C LYS A 444 48.76 7.65 16.49
N VAL A 445 47.48 8.03 16.67
CA VAL A 445 46.47 8.10 15.60
C VAL A 445 45.66 9.38 15.77
N ALA A 446 45.57 10.19 14.72
CA ALA A 446 44.74 11.39 14.70
C ALA A 446 43.35 11.08 14.10
N ALA A 447 42.33 11.84 14.52
CA ALA A 447 40.95 11.63 14.08
C ALA A 447 40.80 11.58 12.54
N ALA A 448 41.56 12.42 11.83
CA ALA A 448 41.56 12.46 10.37
C ALA A 448 42.06 11.17 9.71
N ASP A 449 42.92 10.39 10.39
CA ASP A 449 43.49 9.15 9.86
C ASP A 449 42.44 8.04 9.75
N LEU A 450 41.39 8.07 10.59
CA LEU A 450 40.36 7.04 10.61
C LEU A 450 39.47 7.06 9.36
N LYS A 451 39.27 8.24 8.75
CA LYS A 451 38.39 8.45 7.58
C LYS A 451 36.95 7.94 7.78
N VAL A 452 36.41 8.13 8.99
CA VAL A 452 35.01 7.80 9.34
C VAL A 452 34.27 9.05 9.80
N LYS A 453 32.94 8.98 9.83
CA LYS A 453 32.12 10.02 10.48
C LYS A 453 32.25 9.87 12.00
N ASN A 454 32.41 10.99 12.71
CA ASN A 454 32.59 11.05 14.17
C ASN A 454 33.74 10.17 14.68
N PRO A 455 34.97 10.33 14.17
CA PRO A 455 36.14 9.54 14.57
C PRO A 455 36.42 9.57 16.07
N GLU A 456 36.03 10.64 16.76
CA GLU A 456 36.21 10.83 18.20
C GLU A 456 35.52 9.72 19.02
N GLU A 457 34.32 9.28 18.62
CA GLU A 457 33.57 8.22 19.30
C GLU A 457 34.32 6.87 19.24
N PHE A 458 34.95 6.57 18.10
CA PHE A 458 35.78 5.37 17.96
C PHE A 458 37.04 5.45 18.83
N MET A 459 37.61 6.64 18.96
CA MET A 459 38.84 6.86 19.72
C MET A 459 38.60 6.77 21.23
N GLU A 460 37.56 7.42 21.72
CA GLU A 460 37.15 7.33 23.12
C GLU A 460 36.88 5.87 23.50
N LEU A 461 36.15 5.15 22.66
CA LEU A 461 35.84 3.74 22.86
C LEU A 461 37.09 2.86 22.85
N TYR A 462 38.05 3.11 21.95
CA TYR A 462 39.32 2.39 21.92
C TYR A 462 40.12 2.60 23.21
N SER A 463 40.28 3.84 23.66
CA SER A 463 41.00 4.15 24.91
C SER A 463 40.34 3.53 26.16
N TYR A 464 39.03 3.27 26.10
CA TYR A 464 38.33 2.62 27.20
C TYR A 464 38.75 1.14 27.36
N PHE A 465 38.78 0.39 26.26
CA PHE A 465 39.15 -1.03 26.25
C PHE A 465 40.66 -1.26 26.31
N HIS A 466 41.46 -0.33 25.78
CA HIS A 466 42.91 -0.44 25.67
C HIS A 466 43.58 0.57 26.62
N LYS A 467 43.80 0.16 27.88
CA LYS A 467 44.31 1.00 28.97
C LYS A 467 45.73 1.54 28.75
N ASP A 468 46.46 0.94 27.82
CA ASP A 468 47.81 1.32 27.39
C ASP A 468 47.82 2.52 26.41
N VAL A 469 46.65 3.03 26.05
CA VAL A 469 46.47 4.16 25.13
C VAL A 469 45.66 5.27 25.80
N ASN A 470 46.11 6.50 25.65
CA ASN A 470 45.40 7.69 26.10
C ASN A 470 44.75 8.43 24.94
N TYR A 471 43.50 8.85 25.10
CA TYR A 471 42.82 9.74 24.17
C TYR A 471 42.88 11.19 24.67
N ASP A 472 43.54 12.06 23.91
CA ASP A 472 43.48 13.51 24.12
C ASP A 472 42.29 14.08 23.33
N SER A 473 41.20 14.39 24.01
CA SER A 473 39.95 14.87 23.40
C SER A 473 40.08 16.27 22.79
N PHE A 474 40.99 17.12 23.29
CA PHE A 474 41.23 18.45 22.73
C PHE A 474 41.99 18.37 21.42
N LYS A 475 43.01 17.51 21.36
CA LYS A 475 43.82 17.31 20.14
C LYS A 475 43.23 16.28 19.19
N LYS A 476 42.25 15.49 19.64
CA LYS A 476 41.62 14.38 18.91
C LYS A 476 42.65 13.34 18.44
N ILE A 477 43.54 12.95 19.36
CA ILE A 477 44.64 12.03 19.10
C ILE A 477 44.63 10.92 20.16
N LEU A 478 44.74 9.66 19.71
CA LEU A 478 45.14 8.53 20.54
C LEU A 478 46.65 8.42 20.55
N SER A 479 47.26 8.23 21.72
CA SER A 479 48.71 8.00 21.86
C SER A 479 48.98 6.85 22.83
N SER A 480 49.95 5.99 22.52
CA SER A 480 50.41 4.96 23.46
C SER A 480 51.07 5.62 24.68
N GLN A 481 50.80 5.08 25.88
CA GLN A 481 51.43 5.51 27.14
C GLN A 481 52.78 4.82 27.41
N VAL A 482 53.11 3.77 26.66
CA VAL A 482 54.37 3.04 26.84
C VAL A 482 55.49 3.83 26.16
N SER A 483 56.59 4.07 26.88
CA SER A 483 57.80 4.66 26.27
C SER A 483 58.28 3.75 25.14
N MET A 484 58.17 4.25 23.91
CA MET A 484 58.49 3.47 22.73
C MET A 484 60.00 3.28 22.62
N ASN A 485 60.49 2.09 22.96
CA ASN A 485 61.78 1.64 22.46
C ASN A 485 61.54 1.15 21.03
N LEU A 486 62.00 1.96 20.08
CA LEU A 486 62.04 1.59 18.67
C LEU A 486 63.39 0.93 18.38
N TYR A 487 63.35 -0.19 17.67
CA TYR A 487 64.53 -0.95 17.30
C TYR A 487 64.65 -1.04 15.77
N LYS A 488 65.88 -0.96 15.28
CA LYS A 488 66.21 -1.00 13.86
C LYS A 488 66.46 -2.43 13.40
N ILE A 489 65.82 -2.82 12.29
CA ILE A 489 66.14 -4.08 11.60
C ILE A 489 66.86 -3.78 10.28
N SER A 490 68.04 -4.39 10.11
CA SER A 490 68.80 -4.41 8.87
C SER A 490 68.91 -5.84 8.34
N VAL A 491 68.51 -6.06 7.10
CA VAL A 491 68.60 -7.37 6.44
C VAL A 491 69.61 -7.29 5.30
N ARG A 492 70.44 -8.32 5.15
CA ARG A 492 71.25 -8.51 3.95
C ARG A 492 70.87 -9.82 3.27
N VAL A 493 70.65 -9.80 1.96
CA VAL A 493 70.24 -10.97 1.18
C VAL A 493 71.41 -11.43 0.31
N LEU A 494 71.78 -12.70 0.45
CA LEU A 494 72.95 -13.32 -0.20
C LEU A 494 72.53 -14.56 -1.02
N ASN A 495 73.35 -14.96 -1.99
CA ASN A 495 73.26 -16.28 -2.62
C ASN A 495 74.12 -17.34 -1.88
N GLU A 496 74.09 -18.60 -2.32
CA GLU A 496 74.86 -19.72 -1.76
C GLU A 496 76.39 -19.49 -1.79
N GLU A 497 76.87 -18.65 -2.72
CA GLU A 497 78.28 -18.25 -2.84
C GLU A 497 78.61 -17.03 -1.97
N HIS A 498 77.71 -16.64 -1.06
CA HIS A 498 77.83 -15.49 -0.17
C HIS A 498 77.94 -14.13 -0.88
N GLN A 499 77.52 -14.06 -2.14
CA GLN A 499 77.48 -12.82 -2.92
C GLN A 499 76.16 -12.07 -2.68
N PRO A 500 76.18 -10.73 -2.65
CA PRO A 500 74.99 -9.92 -2.40
C PRO A 500 73.99 -9.95 -3.57
N LEU A 501 72.71 -10.08 -3.25
CA LEU A 501 71.62 -10.04 -4.22
C LEU A 501 70.98 -8.64 -4.26
N ASN A 502 71.29 -7.88 -5.32
CA ASN A 502 70.70 -6.57 -5.58
C ASN A 502 69.26 -6.68 -6.08
N GLY A 503 68.34 -5.92 -5.51
CA GLY A 503 66.93 -5.91 -5.92
C GLY A 503 66.09 -7.08 -5.38
N ALA A 504 66.59 -7.84 -4.41
CA ALA A 504 65.82 -8.84 -3.69
C ALA A 504 64.69 -8.19 -2.90
N GLU A 505 63.47 -8.70 -3.08
CA GLU A 505 62.29 -8.20 -2.41
C GLU A 505 62.21 -8.77 -1.00
N VAL A 506 62.18 -7.88 0.00
CA VAL A 506 62.03 -8.23 1.41
C VAL A 506 60.69 -7.71 1.92
N THR A 507 59.90 -8.60 2.51
CA THR A 507 58.60 -8.28 3.10
C THR A 507 58.59 -8.61 4.58
N LEU A 508 58.19 -7.63 5.40
CA LEU A 508 58.00 -7.72 6.84
C LEU A 508 56.51 -7.81 7.18
N LYS A 509 56.12 -8.76 8.03
CA LYS A 509 54.73 -8.96 8.47
C LYS A 509 54.59 -9.08 9.99
N ILE A 510 53.44 -8.63 10.49
CA ILE A 510 52.90 -8.89 11.85
C ILE A 510 51.51 -9.52 11.64
N ASP A 511 51.21 -10.64 12.29
CA ASP A 511 49.91 -11.35 12.19
C ASP A 511 49.40 -11.46 10.74
N ASP A 512 50.31 -11.86 9.85
CA ASP A 512 50.13 -11.99 8.40
C ASP A 512 49.82 -10.70 7.60
N ARG A 513 49.72 -9.53 8.25
CA ARG A 513 49.61 -8.22 7.59
C ARG A 513 50.97 -7.68 7.19
N VAL A 514 51.08 -7.14 5.97
CA VAL A 514 52.31 -6.51 5.48
C VAL A 514 52.52 -5.16 6.17
N VAL A 515 53.62 -5.06 6.92
CA VAL A 515 54.04 -3.82 7.60
C VAL A 515 54.97 -3.02 6.70
N LYS A 516 55.91 -3.69 6.02
CA LYS A 516 56.81 -3.06 5.05
C LYS A 516 57.18 -4.03 3.95
N LYS A 517 57.39 -3.50 2.76
CA LYS A 517 57.82 -4.24 1.58
C LYS A 517 58.74 -3.35 0.75
N ASP A 518 59.97 -3.79 0.50
CA ASP A 518 60.96 -3.02 -0.24
C ASP A 518 62.02 -3.92 -0.88
N LYS A 519 62.96 -3.34 -1.65
CA LYS A 519 64.03 -4.06 -2.34
C LYS A 519 65.41 -3.75 -1.76
N THR A 520 66.30 -4.73 -1.79
CA THR A 520 67.70 -4.56 -1.40
C THR A 520 68.49 -3.68 -2.36
N ASP A 521 69.52 -3.02 -1.84
CA ASP A 521 70.49 -2.22 -2.60
C ASP A 521 71.58 -3.09 -3.28
N LYS A 522 72.59 -2.43 -3.88
CA LYS A 522 73.69 -3.09 -4.61
C LYS A 522 74.53 -4.02 -3.73
N GLU A 523 74.59 -3.75 -2.42
CA GLU A 523 75.29 -4.52 -1.42
C GLU A 523 74.40 -5.63 -0.80
N GLY A 524 73.18 -5.78 -1.33
CA GLY A 524 72.18 -6.74 -0.90
C GLY A 524 71.49 -6.34 0.40
N ARG A 525 71.60 -5.09 0.85
CA ARG A 525 71.12 -4.62 2.16
C ARG A 525 69.79 -3.90 2.06
N LEU A 526 69.00 -3.97 3.13
CA LEU A 526 67.78 -3.20 3.32
C LEU A 526 67.57 -2.87 4.79
N ILE A 527 67.27 -1.60 5.08
CA ILE A 527 66.84 -1.15 6.40
C ILE A 527 65.30 -1.09 6.44
N LEU A 528 64.70 -1.92 7.29
CA LEU A 528 63.25 -2.01 7.41
C LEU A 528 62.65 -0.87 8.27
N GLY A 529 63.47 -0.07 8.93
CA GLY A 529 63.07 1.09 9.72
C GLY A 529 63.06 0.80 11.21
N GLU A 530 62.53 1.76 11.96
CA GLU A 530 62.40 1.75 13.41
C GLU A 530 61.05 1.12 13.80
N LEU A 531 61.09 0.02 14.56
CA LEU A 531 59.95 -0.84 14.82
C LEU A 531 59.86 -1.20 16.30
N MET A 532 58.64 -1.36 16.82
CA MET A 532 58.45 -1.71 18.22
C MET A 532 58.78 -3.18 18.51
N LYS A 533 59.00 -3.48 19.80
CA LYS A 533 59.15 -4.86 20.29
C LYS A 533 57.93 -5.71 19.94
N SER A 534 58.14 -6.70 19.08
CA SER A 534 57.09 -7.62 18.59
C SER A 534 57.71 -8.81 17.86
N PRO A 535 57.03 -9.97 17.77
CA PRO A 535 57.38 -11.00 16.81
C PRO A 535 57.06 -10.55 15.37
N TYR A 536 58.04 -10.67 14.48
CA TYR A 536 57.89 -10.38 13.06
C TYR A 536 58.21 -11.59 12.19
N LYS A 537 57.59 -11.63 11.02
CA LYS A 537 57.90 -12.59 9.96
C LYS A 537 58.49 -11.85 8.77
N ILE A 538 59.74 -12.17 8.44
CA ILE A 538 60.46 -11.60 7.30
C ILE A 538 60.57 -12.64 6.21
N SER A 539 60.25 -12.24 4.99
CA SER A 539 60.43 -13.08 3.80
C SER A 539 61.28 -12.36 2.77
N ALA A 540 62.24 -13.06 2.18
CA ALA A 540 63.07 -12.55 1.09
C ALA A 540 62.87 -13.40 -0.16
N ARG A 541 62.74 -12.73 -1.30
CA ARG A 541 62.50 -13.34 -2.61
C ARG A 541 63.37 -12.67 -3.67
N TYR A 542 63.99 -13.49 -4.51
CA TYR A 542 64.71 -13.06 -5.71
C TYR A 542 64.46 -14.04 -6.85
N GLU A 543 64.48 -13.57 -8.09
CA GLU A 543 64.18 -14.40 -9.26
C GLU A 543 65.23 -15.50 -9.44
N GLY A 544 64.79 -16.74 -9.66
CA GLY A 544 65.67 -17.91 -9.76
C GLY A 544 66.03 -18.56 -8.41
N TYR A 545 65.55 -18.00 -7.29
CA TYR A 545 65.86 -18.50 -5.94
C TYR A 545 64.61 -18.89 -5.14
N LYS A 546 64.76 -19.82 -4.19
CA LYS A 546 63.72 -20.23 -3.24
C LYS A 546 63.45 -19.09 -2.25
N THR A 547 62.18 -18.71 -2.10
CA THR A 547 61.76 -17.73 -1.07
C THR A 547 62.11 -18.28 0.32
N LYS A 548 62.82 -17.49 1.12
CA LYS A 548 63.15 -17.84 2.51
C LYS A 548 62.33 -17.01 3.47
N ILE A 549 61.82 -17.66 4.51
CA ILE A 549 61.01 -17.04 5.56
C ILE A 549 61.76 -17.22 6.88
N LYS A 550 61.87 -16.13 7.65
CA LYS A 550 62.49 -16.10 8.97
C LYS A 550 61.54 -15.41 9.95
N ASN A 551 61.29 -16.04 11.08
CA ASN A 551 60.62 -15.41 12.20
C ASN A 551 61.68 -14.78 13.11
N ILE A 552 61.44 -13.56 13.58
CA ILE A 552 62.32 -12.84 14.49
C ILE A 552 61.51 -12.30 15.66
N GLU A 553 62.11 -12.26 16.84
CA GLU A 553 61.60 -11.51 17.97
C GLU A 553 62.47 -10.27 18.13
N LEU A 554 61.86 -9.10 17.91
CA LEU A 554 62.59 -7.84 17.96
C LEU A 554 62.63 -7.33 19.40
N ASN A 555 63.76 -7.47 20.07
CA ASN A 555 63.96 -7.01 21.45
C ASN A 555 65.07 -5.95 21.57
N GLU A 556 65.84 -5.75 20.52
CA GLU A 556 66.97 -4.82 20.36
C GLU A 556 67.22 -4.59 18.86
N ASP A 557 68.13 -3.69 18.48
CA ASP A 557 68.55 -3.53 17.08
C ASP A 557 69.14 -4.84 16.53
N GLN A 558 68.67 -5.30 15.38
CA GLN A 558 69.07 -6.57 14.80
C GLN A 558 69.55 -6.42 13.35
N ALA A 559 70.70 -7.03 13.06
CA ALA A 559 71.21 -7.19 11.70
C ALA A 559 71.47 -8.67 11.43
N PHE A 560 71.02 -9.18 10.28
CA PHE A 560 71.29 -10.57 9.90
C PHE A 560 71.18 -10.80 8.40
N ASP A 561 71.77 -11.92 7.98
CA ASP A 561 71.80 -12.33 6.59
C ASP A 561 70.68 -13.35 6.31
N ILE A 562 70.08 -13.24 5.12
CA ILE A 562 69.16 -14.23 4.54
C ILE A 562 69.81 -14.76 3.27
N GLU A 563 70.36 -15.95 3.37
CA GLU A 563 70.92 -16.68 2.22
C GLU A 563 69.81 -17.38 1.44
N LEU A 564 69.69 -17.10 0.15
CA LEU A 564 68.73 -17.70 -0.75
C LEU A 564 69.39 -18.79 -1.60
N ASN A 565 68.67 -19.90 -1.75
CA ASN A 565 69.14 -21.06 -2.51
C ASN A 565 68.60 -21.05 -3.94
N VAL A 566 69.40 -21.48 -4.91
CA VAL A 566 68.99 -21.53 -6.32
C VAL A 566 67.89 -22.58 -6.48
N VAL A 567 66.86 -22.27 -7.28
CA VAL A 567 65.84 -23.26 -7.65
C VAL A 567 66.46 -24.24 -8.67
N PRO A 568 66.52 -25.56 -8.38
CA PRO A 568 67.01 -26.53 -9.35
C PRO A 568 66.24 -26.46 -10.68
N PRO A 569 66.87 -26.68 -11.85
CA PRO A 569 66.21 -26.54 -13.15
C PRO A 569 64.89 -27.34 -13.26
N GLY A 570 64.86 -28.55 -12.70
CA GLY A 570 63.64 -29.37 -12.68
C GLY A 570 62.49 -28.75 -11.89
N GLU A 571 62.76 -28.16 -10.72
CA GLU A 571 61.73 -27.45 -9.94
C GLU A 571 61.26 -26.17 -10.66
N GLN A 572 62.16 -25.50 -11.39
CA GLN A 572 61.83 -24.31 -12.18
C GLN A 572 60.93 -24.60 -13.38
N ILE A 573 61.04 -25.79 -14.00
CA ILE A 573 60.21 -26.20 -15.13
C ILE A 573 58.87 -26.77 -14.65
N CYS A 574 58.88 -27.51 -13.54
CA CYS A 574 57.68 -28.14 -13.02
C CYS A 574 56.71 -27.16 -12.34
N LYS A 575 57.20 -26.09 -11.69
CA LYS A 575 56.37 -25.06 -11.01
C LYS A 575 55.12 -25.64 -10.34
N ASP A 576 53.94 -25.25 -10.78
CA ASP A 576 52.60 -25.63 -10.32
C ASP A 576 52.06 -26.93 -10.95
N LYS A 577 52.81 -27.54 -11.87
CA LYS A 577 52.40 -28.72 -12.64
C LYS A 577 52.85 -30.05 -12.03
N GLU A 578 53.73 -30.04 -11.02
CA GLU A 578 54.30 -31.24 -10.41
C GLU A 578 53.23 -32.25 -10.00
N GLU A 579 52.23 -31.82 -9.21
CA GLU A 579 51.17 -32.72 -8.71
C GLU A 579 50.32 -33.32 -9.84
N SER A 580 50.06 -32.55 -10.90
CA SER A 580 49.26 -32.99 -12.04
C SER A 580 50.02 -33.98 -12.92
N LEU A 581 51.31 -33.72 -13.17
CA LEU A 581 52.15 -34.58 -14.01
C LEU A 581 52.59 -35.85 -13.28
N GLN A 582 52.75 -35.81 -11.97
CA GLN A 582 53.04 -36.98 -11.15
C GLN A 582 51.93 -38.05 -11.23
N LYS A 583 50.67 -37.65 -11.43
CA LYS A 583 49.53 -38.57 -11.65
C LYS A 583 49.58 -39.29 -13.01
N ILE A 584 50.24 -38.69 -14.01
CA ILE A 584 50.36 -39.25 -15.37
C ILE A 584 51.60 -40.16 -15.46
N LEU A 585 52.62 -39.88 -14.67
CA LEU A 585 53.91 -40.57 -14.68
C LEU A 585 53.83 -42.11 -14.65
N PRO A 586 52.97 -42.77 -13.85
CA PRO A 586 52.87 -44.24 -13.84
C PRO A 586 52.51 -44.84 -15.21
N LYS A 587 51.70 -44.15 -16.01
CA LYS A 587 51.28 -44.62 -17.35
C LYS A 587 52.41 -44.51 -18.38
N LEU A 588 53.35 -43.61 -18.15
CA LEU A 588 54.49 -43.38 -19.03
C LEU A 588 55.73 -44.15 -18.59
N ASN A 589 55.73 -44.69 -17.38
CA ASN A 589 56.91 -45.32 -16.77
C ASN A 589 57.47 -46.46 -17.63
N GLU A 590 56.62 -47.32 -18.19
CA GLU A 590 57.07 -48.41 -19.08
C GLU A 590 57.75 -47.88 -20.35
N VAL A 591 57.21 -46.81 -20.94
CA VAL A 591 57.76 -46.19 -22.16
C VAL A 591 59.12 -45.55 -21.86
N ILE A 592 59.21 -44.80 -20.76
CA ILE A 592 60.45 -44.15 -20.32
C ILE A 592 61.50 -45.22 -19.96
N GLN A 593 61.13 -46.25 -19.19
CA GLN A 593 62.06 -47.34 -18.84
C GLN A 593 62.57 -48.10 -20.06
N LYS A 594 61.71 -48.38 -21.05
CA LYS A 594 62.11 -49.07 -22.29
C LYS A 594 63.10 -48.23 -23.10
N GLU A 595 62.85 -46.93 -23.24
CA GLU A 595 63.75 -46.03 -23.94
C GLU A 595 65.09 -45.91 -23.19
N MET A 596 65.04 -45.77 -21.86
CA MET A 596 66.23 -45.69 -21.00
C MET A 596 67.07 -46.97 -21.09
N ALA A 597 66.43 -48.14 -21.10
CA ALA A 597 67.12 -49.42 -21.23
C ALA A 597 67.85 -49.53 -22.58
N SER A 598 67.29 -48.96 -23.65
CA SER A 598 67.84 -49.00 -25.00
C SER A 598 68.97 -48.00 -25.23
N LYS A 599 68.81 -46.75 -24.81
CA LYS A 599 69.73 -45.65 -25.17
C LYS A 599 70.60 -45.14 -24.03
N LYS A 600 70.32 -45.57 -22.78
CA LYS A 600 71.01 -45.15 -21.54
C LYS A 600 70.86 -43.67 -21.15
N TYR A 601 70.29 -42.87 -22.03
CA TYR A 601 69.81 -41.51 -21.78
C TYR A 601 68.51 -41.23 -22.55
N ILE A 602 67.77 -40.22 -22.11
CA ILE A 602 66.55 -39.73 -22.75
C ILE A 602 66.59 -38.20 -22.77
N MET A 603 66.48 -37.61 -23.96
CA MET A 603 66.34 -36.16 -24.12
C MET A 603 64.89 -35.70 -24.01
N SER A 604 64.65 -34.44 -23.64
CA SER A 604 63.33 -33.81 -23.60
C SER A 604 62.62 -33.74 -24.95
N THR A 605 63.36 -33.95 -26.04
CA THR A 605 62.83 -34.05 -27.40
C THR A 605 62.20 -35.41 -27.70
N PHE A 606 62.34 -36.40 -26.80
CA PHE A 606 61.69 -37.70 -26.93
C PHE A 606 60.16 -37.57 -26.86
N ASP A 607 59.48 -38.13 -27.86
CA ASP A 607 58.03 -38.09 -27.94
C ASP A 607 57.39 -39.10 -26.96
N LEU A 608 57.08 -38.62 -25.75
CA LEU A 608 56.32 -39.35 -24.75
C LEU A 608 54.82 -39.44 -25.07
N LYS A 609 54.38 -39.00 -26.26
CA LYS A 609 52.96 -38.85 -26.64
C LYS A 609 52.18 -37.95 -25.68
N VAL A 610 52.89 -36.96 -25.15
CA VAL A 610 52.36 -35.86 -24.34
C VAL A 610 52.76 -34.55 -24.99
N LYS A 611 52.19 -33.44 -24.53
CA LYS A 611 52.60 -32.14 -25.07
C LYS A 611 54.11 -31.91 -24.79
N PRO A 612 54.91 -31.47 -25.77
CA PRO A 612 56.37 -31.32 -25.63
C PRO A 612 56.78 -30.47 -24.42
N GLU A 613 55.99 -29.47 -24.03
CA GLU A 613 56.25 -28.63 -22.87
C GLU A 613 56.17 -29.37 -21.52
N PHE A 614 55.60 -30.57 -21.48
CA PHE A 614 55.51 -31.40 -20.27
C PHE A 614 56.62 -32.44 -20.19
N THR A 615 57.26 -32.79 -21.31
CA THR A 615 58.29 -33.83 -21.38
C THR A 615 59.45 -33.56 -20.41
N PRO A 616 60.05 -32.35 -20.32
CA PRO A 616 61.14 -32.11 -19.38
C PRO A 616 60.74 -32.30 -17.91
N CYS A 617 59.54 -31.83 -17.51
CA CYS A 617 59.07 -32.01 -16.13
C CYS A 617 58.77 -33.48 -15.84
N LEU A 618 58.15 -34.20 -16.77
CA LEU A 618 57.88 -35.64 -16.61
C LEU A 618 59.18 -36.44 -16.47
N LEU A 619 60.21 -36.12 -17.26
CA LEU A 619 61.54 -36.72 -17.14
C LEU A 619 62.22 -36.39 -15.79
N TYR A 620 62.11 -35.15 -15.30
CA TYR A 620 62.61 -34.76 -13.98
C TYR A 620 61.89 -35.51 -12.83
N LEU A 621 60.57 -35.59 -12.88
CA LEU A 621 59.78 -36.33 -11.88
C LEU A 621 60.09 -37.83 -11.93
N TRP A 622 60.28 -38.37 -13.13
CA TRP A 622 60.71 -39.75 -13.32
C TRP A 622 62.08 -39.98 -12.69
N SER A 623 63.06 -39.12 -12.94
CA SER A 623 64.42 -39.30 -12.42
C SER A 623 64.48 -39.24 -10.89
N LYS A 624 63.65 -38.40 -10.24
CA LYS A 624 63.53 -38.36 -8.76
C LYS A 624 63.11 -39.71 -8.18
N ASN A 625 62.31 -40.48 -8.90
CA ASN A 625 61.79 -41.76 -8.46
C ASN A 625 62.70 -42.95 -8.88
N ASN A 626 63.77 -42.70 -9.64
CA ASN A 626 64.69 -43.74 -10.14
C ASN A 626 66.13 -43.42 -9.70
N GLY A 627 66.57 -44.07 -8.62
CA GLY A 627 67.78 -43.70 -7.88
C GLY A 627 69.11 -43.73 -8.64
N ASN A 628 69.17 -44.38 -9.81
CA ASN A 628 70.38 -44.46 -10.65
C ASN A 628 70.38 -43.45 -11.80
N THR A 629 69.46 -42.48 -11.80
CA THR A 629 69.30 -41.54 -12.92
C THR A 629 69.45 -40.10 -12.46
N ARG A 630 70.00 -39.25 -13.33
CA ARG A 630 70.15 -37.81 -13.08
C ARG A 630 69.52 -37.00 -14.19
N PHE A 631 68.84 -35.92 -13.81
CA PHE A 631 68.27 -34.93 -14.71
C PHE A 631 69.18 -33.71 -14.79
N THR A 632 69.52 -33.28 -16.00
CA THR A 632 70.33 -32.08 -16.22
C THR A 632 69.87 -31.31 -17.46
N ARG A 633 70.37 -30.08 -17.62
CA ARG A 633 70.17 -29.27 -18.82
C ARG A 633 71.33 -29.53 -19.78
N SER A 634 71.03 -29.77 -21.05
CA SER A 634 72.02 -29.93 -22.11
C SER A 634 71.69 -29.00 -23.27
N GLY A 635 72.51 -27.96 -23.43
CA GLY A 635 72.21 -26.85 -24.34
C GLY A 635 70.85 -26.19 -24.03
N ASN A 636 69.97 -26.17 -25.04
CA ASN A 636 68.61 -25.64 -24.92
C ASN A 636 67.57 -26.67 -24.48
N ASP A 637 67.98 -27.92 -24.30
CA ASP A 637 67.11 -29.04 -23.93
C ASP A 637 67.47 -29.59 -22.55
N TYR A 638 66.70 -30.57 -22.10
CA TYR A 638 66.91 -31.30 -20.86
C TYR A 638 67.13 -32.78 -21.16
N MET A 639 67.85 -33.47 -20.28
CA MET A 639 68.06 -34.90 -20.42
C MET A 639 68.03 -35.61 -19.08
N VAL A 640 67.71 -36.91 -19.14
CA VAL A 640 67.92 -37.85 -18.05
C VAL A 640 68.90 -38.91 -18.51
N TYR A 641 69.92 -39.20 -17.72
CA TYR A 641 70.94 -40.22 -18.03
C TYR A 641 71.12 -41.20 -16.87
N ASP A 642 71.51 -42.44 -17.19
CA ASP A 642 71.85 -43.46 -16.20
C ASP A 642 73.27 -43.21 -15.66
N VAL A 643 73.35 -42.86 -14.39
CA VAL A 643 74.61 -42.49 -13.73
C VAL A 643 75.59 -43.67 -13.71
N ASN A 644 75.10 -44.90 -13.61
CA ASN A 644 75.98 -46.07 -13.53
C ASN A 644 76.64 -46.38 -14.88
N VAL A 645 75.93 -46.10 -15.98
CA VAL A 645 76.51 -46.25 -17.34
C VAL A 645 77.61 -45.22 -17.54
N ILE A 646 77.33 -43.95 -17.26
CA ILE A 646 78.31 -42.87 -17.39
C ILE A 646 79.50 -43.09 -16.45
N ARG A 647 79.24 -43.54 -15.23
CA ARG A 647 80.29 -43.92 -14.29
C ARG A 647 81.20 -44.99 -14.87
N LYS A 648 80.64 -46.07 -15.41
CA LYS A 648 81.41 -47.15 -16.02
C LYS A 648 82.21 -46.67 -17.24
N GLU A 649 81.63 -45.84 -18.10
CA GLU A 649 82.36 -45.26 -19.24
C GLU A 649 83.52 -44.37 -18.76
N ILE A 650 83.33 -43.58 -17.70
CA ILE A 650 84.41 -42.81 -17.08
C ILE A 650 85.49 -43.76 -16.51
N GLU A 651 85.11 -44.85 -15.86
CA GLU A 651 86.05 -45.87 -15.36
C GLU A 651 86.83 -46.53 -16.49
N ASP A 652 86.15 -47.01 -17.54
CA ASP A 652 86.75 -47.62 -18.73
C ASP A 652 87.74 -46.64 -19.41
N PHE A 653 87.38 -45.35 -19.55
CA PHE A 653 88.28 -44.32 -20.06
C PHE A 653 89.55 -44.16 -19.21
N ILE A 654 89.40 -44.16 -17.87
CA ILE A 654 90.53 -43.98 -16.95
C ILE A 654 91.48 -45.18 -16.98
N ASP A 655 90.93 -46.39 -17.17
CA ASP A 655 91.70 -47.62 -17.32
C ASP A 655 92.50 -47.62 -18.62
N ASP A 656 91.96 -47.04 -19.69
CA ASP A 656 92.64 -46.86 -20.99
C ASP A 656 93.74 -45.77 -20.97
N ILE A 657 93.82 -44.94 -19.92
CA ILE A 657 94.92 -43.98 -19.77
C ILE A 657 96.24 -44.72 -19.48
N GLU A 658 97.14 -44.68 -20.47
CA GLU A 658 98.51 -45.21 -20.38
C GLU A 658 99.19 -44.84 -19.04
N ILE A 659 99.91 -45.81 -18.49
CA ILE A 659 100.63 -45.65 -17.22
C ILE A 659 101.57 -44.44 -17.30
N GLY A 660 101.34 -43.45 -16.43
CA GLY A 660 102.14 -42.22 -16.34
C GLY A 660 101.59 -41.00 -17.08
N LYS A 661 100.50 -41.13 -17.85
CA LYS A 661 99.79 -40.01 -18.50
C LYS A 661 98.61 -39.51 -17.66
N LYS A 662 98.21 -38.27 -17.92
CA LYS A 662 97.00 -37.64 -17.38
C LYS A 662 96.09 -37.21 -18.52
N ALA A 663 94.78 -37.24 -18.28
CA ALA A 663 93.76 -36.78 -19.22
C ALA A 663 92.99 -35.60 -18.62
N LYS A 664 92.46 -34.74 -19.49
CA LYS A 664 91.58 -33.64 -19.08
C LYS A 664 90.13 -34.09 -19.10
N ILE A 665 89.29 -33.42 -18.32
CA ILE A 665 87.82 -33.64 -18.38
C ILE A 665 87.26 -33.38 -19.78
N SER A 666 87.86 -32.44 -20.53
CA SER A 666 87.47 -32.17 -21.92
C SER A 666 87.67 -33.39 -22.84
N ASP A 667 88.74 -34.16 -22.64
CA ASP A 667 89.02 -35.38 -23.41
C ASP A 667 87.97 -36.49 -23.15
N MET A 668 87.32 -36.46 -21.97
CA MET A 668 86.25 -37.41 -21.63
C MET A 668 84.94 -37.10 -22.36
N VAL A 669 84.69 -35.84 -22.73
CA VAL A 669 83.42 -35.45 -23.37
C VAL A 669 83.21 -36.19 -24.68
N ASP A 670 84.28 -36.44 -25.43
CA ASP A 670 84.25 -37.17 -26.70
C ASP A 670 84.19 -38.70 -26.53
N PHE A 671 84.51 -39.21 -25.33
CA PHE A 671 84.48 -40.65 -25.02
C PHE A 671 83.10 -41.12 -24.55
N LEU A 672 82.35 -40.26 -23.88
CA LEU A 672 81.06 -40.62 -23.28
C LEU A 672 80.00 -40.83 -24.36
N SER A 673 79.09 -41.77 -24.11
CA SER A 673 77.95 -42.07 -24.99
C SER A 673 76.92 -40.92 -25.08
N VAL A 674 77.06 -39.89 -24.24
CA VAL A 674 76.18 -38.70 -24.20
C VAL A 674 76.96 -37.44 -23.82
N THR A 675 76.62 -36.31 -24.45
CA THR A 675 77.21 -35.00 -24.15
C THR A 675 76.65 -34.42 -22.86
N LEU A 676 77.42 -34.51 -21.77
CA LEU A 676 77.05 -33.97 -20.46
C LEU A 676 77.69 -32.60 -20.19
N PRO A 677 77.03 -31.73 -19.40
CA PRO A 677 77.67 -30.54 -18.86
C PRO A 677 78.92 -30.89 -18.04
N MET A 678 79.99 -30.11 -18.17
CA MET A 678 81.24 -30.33 -17.42
C MET A 678 81.02 -30.45 -15.90
N LYS A 679 80.06 -29.68 -15.35
CA LYS A 679 79.70 -29.73 -13.92
C LYS A 679 79.15 -31.10 -13.52
N ASP A 680 78.36 -31.76 -14.37
CA ASP A 680 77.83 -33.10 -14.09
C ASP A 680 78.93 -34.16 -14.12
N ILE A 681 79.82 -34.11 -15.12
CA ILE A 681 80.99 -35.01 -15.20
C ILE A 681 81.87 -34.83 -13.95
N GLN A 682 82.12 -33.58 -13.55
CA GLN A 682 82.87 -33.26 -12.35
C GLN A 682 82.23 -33.82 -11.08
N VAL A 683 80.92 -33.68 -10.89
CA VAL A 683 80.22 -34.25 -9.73
C VAL A 683 80.37 -35.78 -9.68
N ILE A 684 80.28 -36.47 -10.83
CA ILE A 684 80.46 -37.93 -10.88
C ILE A 684 81.92 -38.32 -10.56
N ILE A 685 82.90 -37.59 -11.08
CA ILE A 685 84.32 -37.81 -10.75
C ILE A 685 84.59 -37.55 -9.27
N ASP A 686 84.03 -36.48 -8.69
CA ASP A 686 84.18 -36.15 -7.27
C ASP A 686 83.58 -37.23 -6.36
N GLU A 687 82.48 -37.87 -6.81
CA GLU A 687 81.89 -39.03 -6.14
C GLU A 687 82.80 -40.27 -6.24
N LEU A 688 83.39 -40.54 -7.41
CA LEU A 688 84.32 -41.65 -7.62
C LEU A 688 85.64 -41.48 -6.84
N LYS A 689 86.16 -40.24 -6.77
CA LYS A 689 87.39 -39.89 -6.04
C LYS A 689 87.30 -40.18 -4.55
N LYS A 690 86.11 -40.20 -3.96
CA LYS A 690 85.90 -40.60 -2.57
C LYS A 690 86.17 -42.11 -2.35
N GLY A 691 86.41 -42.90 -3.40
CA GLY A 691 86.56 -44.37 -3.34
C GLY A 691 87.83 -45.01 -3.93
N SER A 692 88.75 -44.29 -4.61
CA SER A 692 90.03 -44.89 -5.11
C SER A 692 91.09 -43.85 -5.51
N GLU A 693 92.38 -44.23 -5.49
CA GLU A 693 93.51 -43.38 -5.92
C GLU A 693 93.72 -43.30 -7.43
N ASN A 694 93.19 -44.23 -8.22
CA ASN A 694 93.34 -44.25 -9.69
C ASN A 694 92.74 -43.00 -10.37
N TYR A 695 91.82 -42.31 -9.69
CA TYR A 695 91.14 -41.10 -10.16
C TYR A 695 92.01 -39.82 -10.08
N LYS A 696 93.26 -39.91 -9.61
CA LYS A 696 94.26 -38.82 -9.65
C LYS A 696 94.84 -38.59 -11.06
N LYS A 697 94.56 -39.48 -12.03
CA LYS A 697 94.98 -39.34 -13.43
C LYS A 697 94.21 -38.25 -14.21
N ILE A 698 93.15 -37.67 -13.64
CA ILE A 698 92.31 -36.65 -14.31
C ILE A 698 92.66 -35.24 -13.82
N GLU A 699 92.91 -34.32 -14.76
CA GLU A 699 93.06 -32.89 -14.49
C GLU A 699 91.78 -32.12 -14.82
N TYR A 700 91.38 -31.22 -13.91
CA TYR A 700 90.32 -30.26 -14.19
C TYR A 700 90.86 -29.17 -15.11
N ASP A 701 90.22 -28.94 -16.25
CA ASP A 701 90.57 -27.81 -17.11
C ASP A 701 90.20 -26.49 -16.43
N ALA A 702 91.19 -25.79 -15.86
CA ALA A 702 90.99 -24.52 -15.17
C ALA A 702 90.48 -23.39 -16.08
N SER A 703 90.45 -23.57 -17.42
CA SER A 703 90.14 -22.52 -18.39
C SER A 703 88.82 -22.68 -19.17
N GLN A 704 88.08 -23.77 -18.99
CA GLN A 704 86.80 -24.02 -19.69
C GLN A 704 85.55 -24.00 -18.79
N ILE A 705 85.74 -23.81 -17.47
CA ILE A 705 84.67 -23.77 -16.45
C ILE A 705 83.66 -22.61 -16.69
N TRP A 706 83.97 -21.66 -17.59
CA TRP A 706 83.25 -20.39 -17.72
C TRP A 706 82.60 -20.12 -19.09
N LYS A 707 82.35 -21.14 -19.94
CA LYS A 707 81.75 -20.88 -21.27
C LYS A 707 80.47 -21.64 -21.65
N THR A 708 79.88 -22.46 -20.79
CA THR A 708 78.60 -23.14 -21.09
C THR A 708 77.49 -22.89 -20.07
N ALA A 709 77.58 -21.77 -19.34
CA ALA A 709 76.53 -21.27 -18.44
C ALA A 709 75.96 -19.91 -18.89
N ALA A 710 75.71 -19.76 -20.19
CA ALA A 710 74.84 -18.72 -20.75
C ALA A 710 73.75 -19.39 -21.60
#